data_AF-A0A2V2W9E3-F1
#
_entry.id   AF-A0A2V2W9E3-F1
#
_cell.length_a   1.000
_cell.length_b   1.000
_cell.length_c   1.000
_cell.angle_alpha   90.00
_cell.angle_beta   90.00
_cell.angle_gamma   90.00
#
_symmetry.space_group_name_H-M   'P 1'
#
loop_
_entity.id
_entity.type
_entity.pdbx_description
1 polymer ?
#
loop_
_entity_poly.entity_id
_entity_poly.type
_entity_poly.pdbx_seq_one_letter_code
_entity_poly.pdbx_strand_id
1 'polypeptide(L)'
;MIRRRLCFVSRPTKAASISVTLFSVQRQKGGLHTFIRDARSSSFTTPRQASHAEGEHTSSSLNSTDWATQMQRELFGETDPLGGQAHKDYYRDPARGYSPQYAPRNFAEGGAISYHHAQSPMEYAEATHRRSWLDHDVARMEAAFQEQRALLRGMESATERDELARRYAAEHHVADIVVENQSLLPSTQVHHSTSTSGSALRQQAVVDRFQIADQQSPLATSDGMGREELAHTYRMRSETVHNDWIEENLRIVHGLREKEKYDFTVLQRATRIPFQGYDMDRFLAQQKGTPYGAQSLPPNTASSTMEEAQRTLRDPTATVPSFEAISQKAFARNTVRDHPTTGEELTQEVVDTIRTSREASEWQREQERAQRFGLGRQGALVQDGGPDKRTLKKHVNDERIMDAMFFRSDAYRKTQTDEHWNPYMRQDTTHGVAHLLNNKFDIARREDRLSKGEQDLTERSVMHFGVPIQQTIDEFVFRHRNARGERPLDYFKPFPGFRDFRLNRMYRDVEGFSLMKQRPEFLEWELFTRYRAHHQQRRRIALLHGLEPVANETAQERDARREKLDEICERTPFDERELHTNDDEMQVSGETLRSWFGVYMLPSPTVVEAVVGASASVNLHLFPLADEMGTADTRENVLSSRYFNRLLLMEGFQNRISRAFMGNVSGKAPEPVVQYMQPPEVLRHFTAEERAMYEQYVKEQTSKQLGEWATAMRRRRWIPDRQQYGHVVAQGYGVSVVDLEHADTAAVLTVSAKAFERELAAAKGNTSHIIMVEGQAYKLRPDSERFVVPLSVRLESGEVLDMTDEAFGRYELELLPRNVNHALNYGIGDYAYNRGNYIETQDVIWEEQTASGEEGWSPATHADGLRAGLPVRARRHVGMNANGSRIVSSPQRAVIVAYDRQPFFNPEPRLVRVAFQSDGSVEEVPLANIMIWQRRYHGPERTVGDESRRFSPASLRRYIDVSDPFNEKKSKGEHFLDKYEAARTSEVAAGKYRTTKQITEIDQWTRFDVSRADNFRPLSISHRRDYIRLGYMHRYTPWEWIAVQEADQPLIAEQIRQDNIGTSYFFSLNRYWRYKARPHGYIRHFDNEVRDLFQFVDGVTPWKQAQKIRTYWEVRAHHPMPQFNRPEVAMHRNTVGLLPAHMWETDKKTGKVKAVKDSVRDYQTKTPLPKWVQL
;
A
#
# COMPACT_ATOMS: atom_id res chain seq x y z
N MET A 1 33.38 -25.30 -26.47
CA MET A 1 34.55 -25.37 -27.39
C MET A 1 34.75 -23.95 -27.90
N ILE A 2 35.84 -23.23 -27.60
CA ILE A 2 37.22 -23.40 -28.07
C ILE A 2 38.20 -23.09 -26.93
N ARG A 3 39.20 -23.95 -26.75
CA ARG A 3 40.37 -23.78 -25.87
C ARG A 3 41.59 -23.44 -26.72
N ARG A 4 42.38 -22.45 -26.30
CA ARG A 4 43.86 -22.38 -26.31
C ARG A 4 44.24 -21.35 -25.21
N ARG A 5 44.55 -21.75 -23.96
CA ARG A 5 45.86 -22.10 -23.38
C ARG A 5 47.03 -21.21 -23.83
N LEU A 6 47.58 -20.44 -22.89
CA LEU A 6 48.99 -20.57 -22.46
C LEU A 6 49.20 -19.93 -21.07
N CYS A 7 49.91 -20.66 -20.22
CA CYS A 7 50.34 -20.35 -18.86
C CYS A 7 51.76 -19.79 -18.89
N PHE A 8 52.17 -18.98 -17.90
CA PHE A 8 53.48 -19.08 -17.21
C PHE A 8 53.51 -18.34 -15.86
N VAL A 9 53.30 -19.14 -14.82
CA VAL A 9 53.89 -19.25 -13.47
C VAL A 9 55.04 -18.30 -13.01
N SER A 10 54.82 -17.75 -11.79
CA SER A 10 55.69 -17.45 -10.63
C SER A 10 56.90 -16.50 -10.67
N ARG A 11 56.95 -15.54 -9.73
CA ARG A 11 57.60 -15.71 -8.41
C ARG A 11 57.26 -14.59 -7.40
N PRO A 12 57.36 -14.86 -6.08
CA PRO A 12 57.06 -13.95 -4.98
C PRO A 12 58.32 -13.32 -4.38
N THR A 13 58.21 -12.12 -3.79
CA THR A 13 59.17 -11.66 -2.77
C THR A 13 58.49 -10.77 -1.71
N LYS A 14 58.93 -11.03 -0.49
CA LYS A 14 58.45 -10.54 0.80
C LYS A 14 58.75 -9.06 1.08
N ALA A 15 57.89 -8.50 1.94
CA ALA A 15 58.15 -7.59 3.05
C ALA A 15 58.88 -6.25 2.82
N ALA A 16 58.17 -5.17 3.15
CA ALA A 16 58.65 -4.20 4.16
C ALA A 16 57.47 -3.34 4.65
N SER A 17 57.28 -3.34 5.97
CA SER A 17 56.65 -2.26 6.74
C SER A 17 57.34 -0.92 6.45
N ILE A 18 56.61 0.19 6.49
CA ILE A 18 56.97 1.44 7.21
C ILE A 18 55.96 2.55 6.87
N SER A 19 55.34 3.03 7.93
CA SER A 19 55.07 4.43 8.28
C SER A 19 54.32 5.35 7.31
N VAL A 20 53.12 5.69 7.79
CA VAL A 20 52.50 7.01 7.74
C VAL A 20 53.56 8.14 7.76
N THR A 21 53.55 8.98 6.74
CA THR A 21 53.79 10.43 6.89
C THR A 21 53.18 11.17 5.71
N LEU A 22 52.47 12.23 6.09
CA LEU A 22 51.99 13.35 5.29
C LEU A 22 52.94 13.73 4.15
N PHE A 23 52.41 13.94 2.94
CA PHE A 23 52.62 15.18 2.17
C PHE A 23 51.62 15.28 1.02
N SER A 24 51.02 16.46 0.94
CA SER A 24 50.31 17.11 -0.18
C SER A 24 50.17 16.35 -1.50
N VAL A 25 48.93 16.17 -1.95
CA VAL A 25 48.61 16.04 -3.39
C VAL A 25 47.82 17.26 -3.83
N GLN A 26 48.45 17.95 -4.77
CA GLN A 26 47.92 19.02 -5.61
C GLN A 26 46.48 18.77 -6.06
N ARG A 27 45.61 19.76 -5.82
CA ARG A 27 44.36 19.96 -6.55
C ARG A 27 44.66 20.04 -8.05
N GLN A 28 44.50 18.94 -8.77
CA GLN A 28 44.23 19.00 -10.21
C GLN A 28 42.76 19.35 -10.40
N LYS A 29 42.54 20.52 -10.99
CA LYS A 29 41.26 21.01 -11.48
C LYS A 29 40.73 20.05 -12.54
N GLY A 30 39.65 19.34 -12.21
CA GLY A 30 38.77 18.66 -13.16
C GLY A 30 37.39 19.29 -13.00
N GLY A 31 37.04 20.19 -13.93
CA GLY A 31 35.77 20.91 -13.94
C GLY A 31 34.59 19.98 -14.21
N LEU A 32 33.50 20.24 -13.50
CA LEU A 32 32.18 19.80 -13.89
C LEU A 32 31.31 21.06 -13.95
N HIS A 33 30.88 21.35 -15.17
CA HIS A 33 29.98 22.42 -15.54
C HIS A 33 28.61 22.19 -14.91
N THR A 34 28.18 23.08 -14.02
CA THR A 34 26.77 23.41 -13.83
C THR A 34 26.46 24.63 -14.70
N PHE A 35 25.69 24.41 -15.76
CA PHE A 35 25.04 25.48 -16.51
C PHE A 35 23.95 26.10 -15.63
N ILE A 36 24.33 27.07 -14.79
CA ILE A 36 23.42 28.14 -14.37
C ILE A 36 23.58 29.20 -15.44
N ARG A 37 22.55 29.41 -16.25
CA ARG A 37 22.49 30.55 -17.17
C ARG A 37 22.55 31.83 -16.35
N ASP A 38 23.56 32.64 -16.63
CA ASP A 38 23.69 34.01 -16.17
C ASP A 38 22.44 34.81 -16.55
N ALA A 39 21.61 35.17 -15.57
CA ALA A 39 20.74 36.33 -15.68
C ALA A 39 21.60 37.56 -15.36
N ARG A 40 22.14 38.19 -16.41
CA ARG A 40 22.75 39.52 -16.32
C ARG A 40 21.73 40.50 -15.77
N SER A 41 22.08 41.21 -14.70
CA SER A 41 21.41 42.44 -14.30
C SER A 41 21.73 43.53 -15.33
N SER A 42 20.83 43.74 -16.30
CA SER A 42 20.89 44.91 -17.16
C SER A 42 20.32 46.11 -16.41
N SER A 43 21.21 46.94 -15.88
CA SER A 43 20.94 48.33 -15.55
C SER A 43 20.46 49.08 -16.79
N PHE A 44 19.24 49.63 -16.78
CA PHE A 44 18.87 50.80 -17.57
C PHE A 44 17.67 51.51 -16.92
N THR A 45 17.97 52.47 -16.06
CA THR A 45 17.11 53.60 -15.75
C THR A 45 17.24 54.62 -16.86
N THR A 46 16.19 54.86 -17.63
CA THR A 46 15.93 56.14 -18.30
C THR A 46 14.43 56.33 -18.48
N PRO A 47 13.85 57.43 -17.97
CA PRO A 47 12.43 57.73 -18.14
C PRO A 47 12.23 58.39 -19.51
N ARG A 48 11.29 57.88 -20.32
CA ARG A 48 10.81 58.58 -21.51
C ARG A 48 9.35 58.98 -21.29
N GLN A 49 9.16 60.28 -21.20
CA GLN A 49 7.87 60.96 -21.14
C GLN A 49 6.92 60.47 -22.25
N ALA A 50 5.69 60.14 -21.86
CA ALA A 50 4.53 60.23 -22.72
C ALA A 50 3.34 60.72 -21.89
N SER A 51 2.69 61.73 -22.44
CA SER A 51 1.68 62.62 -21.88
C SER A 51 0.28 62.02 -21.78
N HIS A 52 -0.41 62.39 -20.69
CA HIS A 52 -1.85 62.57 -20.47
C HIS A 52 -2.88 62.09 -21.53
N ALA A 53 -3.86 61.30 -21.07
CA ALA A 53 -5.29 61.69 -21.09
C ALA A 53 -6.13 60.79 -20.14
N GLU A 54 -6.59 61.44 -19.06
CA GLU A 54 -7.81 61.28 -18.24
C GLU A 54 -8.53 59.94 -18.03
N GLY A 55 -8.81 59.66 -16.75
CA GLY A 55 -9.79 58.68 -16.27
C GLY A 55 -9.66 58.48 -14.76
N GLU A 56 -10.25 59.37 -13.96
CA GLU A 56 -10.22 59.37 -12.50
C GLU A 56 -10.77 58.07 -11.89
N HIS A 57 -9.92 57.32 -11.20
CA HIS A 57 -10.31 56.51 -10.04
C HIS A 57 -9.34 56.79 -8.89
N THR A 58 -9.89 57.41 -7.85
CA THR A 58 -9.28 57.78 -6.58
C THR A 58 -8.52 56.63 -5.95
N SER A 59 -7.20 56.76 -5.85
CA SER A 59 -6.31 55.92 -5.06
C SER A 59 -6.47 56.24 -3.56
N SER A 60 -7.01 55.31 -2.78
CA SER A 60 -6.91 55.31 -1.32
C SER A 60 -5.96 54.19 -0.87
N SER A 61 -4.68 54.52 -0.66
CA SER A 61 -3.70 53.62 -0.03
C SER A 61 -2.71 54.37 0.88
N LEU A 62 -3.22 55.21 1.78
CA LEU A 62 -2.43 56.00 2.73
C LEU A 62 -2.81 55.76 4.21
N ASN A 63 -3.33 54.58 4.56
CA ASN A 63 -3.68 54.27 5.95
C ASN A 63 -2.72 53.24 6.60
N SER A 64 -1.96 53.74 7.60
CA SER A 64 -1.37 53.06 8.78
C SER A 64 -0.03 52.29 8.66
N THR A 65 1.09 53.02 8.60
CA THR A 65 2.44 52.56 9.04
C THR A 65 2.89 53.29 10.31
N ASP A 66 1.96 53.62 11.21
CA ASP A 66 2.18 54.50 12.38
C ASP A 66 3.02 53.82 13.49
N TRP A 67 2.91 52.50 13.61
CA TRP A 67 3.64 51.69 14.59
C TRP A 67 5.12 51.49 14.20
N ALA A 68 5.42 51.26 12.92
CA ALA A 68 6.80 51.12 12.43
C ALA A 68 7.58 52.44 12.61
N THR A 69 6.93 53.59 12.42
CA THR A 69 7.53 54.90 12.73
C THR A 69 7.82 55.08 14.22
N GLN A 70 6.97 54.56 15.11
CA GLN A 70 7.22 54.58 16.54
C GLN A 70 8.43 53.71 16.91
N MET A 71 8.51 52.49 16.39
CA MET A 71 9.66 51.60 16.60
C MET A 71 10.97 52.22 16.09
N GLN A 72 10.94 52.88 14.92
CA GLN A 72 12.08 53.62 14.39
C GLN A 72 12.48 54.80 15.29
N ARG A 73 11.51 55.51 15.89
CA ARG A 73 11.81 56.57 16.88
C ARG A 73 12.49 56.01 18.13
N GLU A 74 12.08 54.83 18.60
CA GLU A 74 12.69 54.15 19.74
C GLU A 74 14.15 53.74 19.42
N LEU A 75 14.42 53.27 18.21
CA LEU A 75 15.77 52.91 17.73
C LEU A 75 16.74 54.10 17.61
N PHE A 76 16.23 55.28 17.22
CA PHE A 76 16.99 56.54 17.26
C PHE A 76 17.34 56.98 18.69
N GLY A 77 16.55 56.55 19.68
CA GLY A 77 16.85 56.74 21.09
C GLY A 77 18.10 55.95 21.50
N GLU A 78 18.91 56.54 22.38
CA GLU A 78 20.00 55.83 23.06
C GLU A 78 19.51 55.20 24.38
N THR A 79 18.24 55.40 24.72
CA THR A 79 17.59 54.90 25.93
C THR A 79 16.88 53.58 25.66
N ASP A 80 16.92 52.65 26.62
CA ASP A 80 16.11 51.44 26.59
C ASP A 80 14.62 51.80 26.41
N PRO A 81 13.89 51.18 25.46
CA PRO A 81 12.51 51.54 25.14
C PRO A 81 11.54 51.31 26.30
N LEU A 82 11.89 50.47 27.27
CA LEU A 82 11.12 50.21 28.49
C LEU A 82 11.73 50.87 29.73
N GLY A 83 12.75 51.74 29.57
CA GLY A 83 13.43 52.43 30.67
C GLY A 83 14.06 51.49 31.72
N GLY A 84 14.35 50.24 31.36
CA GLY A 84 14.87 49.23 32.30
C GLY A 84 13.81 48.62 33.25
N GLN A 85 12.52 48.97 33.12
CA GLN A 85 11.46 48.45 33.98
C GLN A 85 11.17 46.96 33.69
N ALA A 86 10.84 46.19 34.73
CA ALA A 86 10.37 44.82 34.58
C ALA A 86 8.92 44.80 34.08
N HIS A 87 8.70 44.28 32.87
CA HIS A 87 7.38 44.07 32.30
C HIS A 87 7.13 42.57 32.08
N LYS A 88 5.99 42.06 32.53
CA LYS A 88 5.69 40.61 32.51
C LYS A 88 5.67 40.00 31.10
N ASP A 89 5.29 40.80 30.10
CA ASP A 89 5.15 40.36 28.71
C ASP A 89 6.42 40.60 27.87
N TYR A 90 7.52 41.10 28.48
CA TYR A 90 8.81 41.25 27.80
C TYR A 90 9.89 40.45 28.52
N TYR A 91 10.50 39.50 27.80
CA TYR A 91 11.61 38.71 28.27
C TYR A 91 12.93 39.37 27.84
N ARG A 92 13.77 39.72 28.81
CA ARG A 92 15.16 40.15 28.55
C ARG A 92 16.01 38.90 28.36
N ASP A 93 16.13 38.48 27.12
CA ASP A 93 16.77 37.22 26.73
C ASP A 93 18.30 37.35 26.73
N PRO A 94 19.04 36.53 27.51
CA PRO A 94 20.50 36.49 27.48
C PRO A 94 21.08 36.22 26.08
N ALA A 95 20.45 35.38 25.27
CA ALA A 95 20.95 35.03 23.93
C ALA A 95 20.93 36.26 22.99
N ARG A 96 19.90 37.11 23.14
CA ARG A 96 19.76 38.41 22.47
C ARG A 96 20.51 39.56 23.16
N GLY A 97 21.32 39.29 24.18
CA GLY A 97 22.11 40.31 24.87
C GLY A 97 21.33 41.13 25.89
N TYR A 98 20.36 40.51 26.57
CA TYR A 98 19.46 41.15 27.55
C TYR A 98 18.55 42.24 26.97
N SER A 99 18.36 42.20 25.64
CA SER A 99 17.41 43.03 24.89
C SER A 99 15.96 42.67 25.26
N PRO A 100 15.04 43.64 25.43
CA PRO A 100 13.65 43.38 25.81
C PRO A 100 12.83 42.83 24.63
N GLN A 101 12.66 41.51 24.57
CA GLN A 101 11.90 40.82 23.52
C GLN A 101 10.44 40.59 23.94
N TYR A 102 9.50 40.75 23.02
CA TYR A 102 8.08 40.50 23.30
C TYR A 102 7.82 38.99 23.48
N ALA A 103 7.32 38.61 24.65
CA ALA A 103 7.12 37.23 25.09
C ALA A 103 5.83 37.12 25.93
N PRO A 104 4.64 37.29 25.32
CA PRO A 104 3.38 37.28 26.04
C PRO A 104 2.96 35.86 26.43
N ARG A 105 2.09 35.76 27.44
CA ARG A 105 1.43 34.50 27.79
C ARG A 105 0.29 34.20 26.82
N ASN A 106 0.31 33.03 26.19
CA ASN A 106 -0.74 32.56 25.28
C ASN A 106 -1.72 31.62 25.98
N PHE A 107 -2.92 32.12 26.20
CA PHE A 107 -3.98 31.36 26.87
C PHE A 107 -4.67 30.34 25.94
N ALA A 108 -4.55 30.51 24.61
CA ALA A 108 -5.01 29.49 23.67
C ALA A 108 -4.17 28.21 23.72
N GLU A 109 -2.93 28.29 24.22
CA GLU A 109 -2.02 27.17 24.44
C GLU A 109 -1.91 26.77 25.93
N GLY A 110 -2.86 27.19 26.78
CA GLY A 110 -2.83 26.83 28.21
C GLY A 110 -1.81 27.62 29.03
N GLY A 111 -1.58 28.88 28.67
CA GLY A 111 -0.75 29.79 29.47
C GLY A 111 0.76 29.61 29.27
N ALA A 112 1.19 28.95 28.19
CA ALA A 112 2.58 28.95 27.75
C ALA A 112 3.03 30.35 27.32
N ILE A 113 4.32 30.67 27.42
CA ILE A 113 4.86 31.94 26.92
C ILE A 113 5.25 31.77 25.45
N SER A 114 4.73 32.64 24.59
CA SER A 114 5.01 32.61 23.15
C SER A 114 6.36 33.23 22.82
N TYR A 115 7.45 32.51 23.12
CA TYR A 115 8.82 32.90 22.78
C TYR A 115 9.67 31.67 22.45
N HIS A 116 10.91 31.87 22.00
CA HIS A 116 11.86 30.79 21.75
C HIS A 116 12.39 30.18 23.06
N HIS A 117 12.32 28.85 23.19
CA HIS A 117 12.91 28.07 24.27
C HIS A 117 14.14 27.32 23.77
N ALA A 118 15.33 27.82 24.12
CA ALA A 118 16.61 27.23 23.72
C ALA A 118 16.71 25.76 24.19
N GLN A 119 17.15 24.87 23.30
CA GLN A 119 17.31 23.44 23.62
C GLN A 119 18.75 23.06 23.89
N SER A 120 19.70 23.87 23.40
CA SER A 120 21.12 23.58 23.51
C SER A 120 21.93 24.84 23.84
N PRO A 121 23.05 24.70 24.59
CA PRO A 121 23.99 25.80 24.79
C PRO A 121 24.72 26.23 23.50
N MET A 122 24.60 25.46 22.42
CA MET A 122 25.18 25.80 21.11
C MET A 122 24.41 26.96 20.47
N GLU A 123 23.08 26.97 20.56
CA GLU A 123 22.23 28.07 20.08
C GLU A 123 22.61 29.40 20.75
N TYR A 124 22.94 29.36 22.04
CA TYR A 124 23.43 30.53 22.76
C TYR A 124 24.77 31.04 22.21
N ALA A 125 25.74 30.14 21.99
CA ALA A 125 27.06 30.48 21.46
C ALA A 125 26.97 31.04 20.02
N GLU A 126 26.06 30.51 19.21
CA GLU A 126 25.79 31.04 17.87
C GLU A 126 25.20 32.45 17.96
N ALA A 127 24.19 32.67 18.83
CA ALA A 127 23.54 33.97 18.99
C ALA A 127 24.51 35.04 19.53
N THR A 128 25.42 34.69 20.44
CA THR A 128 26.43 35.62 20.96
C THR A 128 27.48 35.93 19.89
N HIS A 129 27.92 34.93 19.12
CA HIS A 129 28.83 35.13 18.02
C HIS A 129 28.23 35.97 16.91
N ARG A 130 26.96 35.75 16.57
CA ARG A 130 26.24 36.56 15.59
C ARG A 130 26.20 38.02 16.01
N ARG A 131 25.97 38.32 17.29
CA ARG A 131 26.11 39.70 17.79
C ARG A 131 27.52 40.25 17.61
N SER A 132 28.56 39.47 17.91
CA SER A 132 29.95 39.90 17.69
C SER A 132 30.28 40.14 16.20
N TRP A 133 29.65 39.37 15.30
CA TRP A 133 29.78 39.51 13.86
C TRP A 133 29.10 40.80 13.35
N LEU A 134 27.91 41.09 13.87
CA LEU A 134 27.11 42.26 13.51
C LEU A 134 27.62 43.57 14.14
N ASP A 135 28.56 43.51 15.07
CA ASP A 135 29.05 44.67 15.84
C ASP A 135 29.52 45.83 14.93
N HIS A 136 30.20 45.52 13.82
CA HIS A 136 30.63 46.52 12.85
C HIS A 136 29.46 47.24 12.16
N ASP A 137 28.42 46.50 11.79
CA ASP A 137 27.25 47.08 11.11
C ASP A 137 26.35 47.83 12.09
N VAL A 138 26.24 47.36 13.33
CA VAL A 138 25.59 48.10 14.42
C VAL A 138 26.33 49.41 14.70
N ALA A 139 27.67 49.40 14.82
CA ALA A 139 28.44 50.62 15.02
C ALA A 139 28.28 51.64 13.87
N ARG A 140 28.19 51.18 12.62
CA ARG A 140 27.88 52.06 11.47
C ARG A 140 26.45 52.59 11.53
N MET A 141 25.49 51.77 11.94
CA MET A 141 24.09 52.17 12.12
C MET A 141 23.94 53.21 13.23
N GLU A 142 24.68 53.08 14.33
CA GLU A 142 24.69 54.08 15.41
C GLU A 142 25.18 55.44 14.94
N ALA A 143 26.26 55.47 14.16
CA ALA A 143 26.75 56.71 13.54
C ALA A 143 25.71 57.33 12.59
N ALA A 144 25.04 56.51 11.78
CA ALA A 144 23.96 56.96 10.90
C ALA A 144 22.74 57.48 11.71
N PHE A 145 22.33 56.79 12.78
CA PHE A 145 21.22 57.20 13.64
C PHE A 145 21.50 58.51 14.38
N GLN A 146 22.76 58.80 14.75
CA GLN A 146 23.14 60.09 15.32
C GLN A 146 22.94 61.24 14.33
N GLU A 147 23.32 61.04 13.05
CA GLU A 147 23.10 62.01 11.98
C GLU A 147 21.59 62.19 11.69
N GLN A 148 20.86 61.09 11.53
CA GLN A 148 19.41 61.10 11.28
C GLN A 148 18.62 61.75 12.42
N ARG A 149 19.02 61.53 13.68
CA ARG A 149 18.43 62.21 14.85
C ARG A 149 18.80 63.70 14.91
N ALA A 150 19.99 64.09 14.47
CA ALA A 150 20.36 65.50 14.33
C ALA A 150 19.50 66.20 13.27
N LEU A 151 19.23 65.54 12.14
CA LEU A 151 18.30 66.02 11.12
C LEU A 151 16.88 66.19 11.69
N LEU A 152 16.37 65.20 12.44
CA LEU A 152 15.06 65.31 13.11
C LEU A 152 14.97 66.46 14.12
N ARG A 153 16.08 66.80 14.82
CA ARG A 153 16.15 67.97 15.72
C ARG A 153 16.11 69.30 14.98
N GLY A 154 16.58 69.33 13.73
CA GLY A 154 16.57 70.53 12.88
C GLY A 154 15.22 70.84 12.23
N MET A 155 14.20 70.00 12.43
CA MET A 155 12.86 70.16 11.84
C MET A 155 11.85 70.65 12.88
N GLU A 156 11.20 71.78 12.62
CA GLU A 156 10.24 72.39 13.55
C GLU A 156 8.85 71.74 13.47
N SER A 157 8.40 71.34 12.27
CA SER A 157 7.09 70.73 12.06
C SER A 157 7.04 69.27 12.53
N ALA A 158 5.98 68.90 13.25
CA ALA A 158 5.75 67.51 13.66
C ALA A 158 5.41 66.61 12.47
N THR A 159 4.66 67.10 11.49
CA THR A 159 4.27 66.29 10.32
C THR A 159 5.47 65.93 9.44
N GLU A 160 6.43 66.84 9.31
CA GLU A 160 7.64 66.61 8.52
C GLU A 160 8.61 65.66 9.24
N ARG A 161 8.72 65.75 10.58
CA ARG A 161 9.46 64.77 11.39
C ARG A 161 8.88 63.37 11.25
N ASP A 162 7.57 63.26 11.20
CA ASP A 162 6.86 61.97 11.08
C ASP A 162 7.00 61.39 9.68
N GLU A 163 6.97 62.23 8.65
CA GLU A 163 7.26 61.81 7.28
C GLU A 163 8.71 61.34 7.13
N LEU A 164 9.68 62.04 7.71
CA LEU A 164 11.08 61.64 7.67
C LEU A 164 11.33 60.33 8.44
N ALA A 165 10.73 60.18 9.63
CA ALA A 165 10.77 58.92 10.37
C ALA A 165 10.13 57.75 9.60
N ARG A 166 9.07 58.02 8.83
CA ARG A 166 8.42 57.01 7.97
C ARG A 166 9.31 56.56 6.83
N ARG A 167 10.05 57.49 6.22
CA ARG A 167 11.04 57.17 5.18
C ARG A 167 12.17 56.32 5.73
N TYR A 168 12.73 56.67 6.90
CA TYR A 168 13.78 55.86 7.53
C TYR A 168 13.29 54.49 8.01
N ALA A 169 12.08 54.40 8.57
CA ALA A 169 11.49 53.12 8.95
C ALA A 169 11.34 52.17 7.75
N ALA A 170 11.04 52.72 6.55
CA ALA A 170 10.99 51.96 5.31
C ALA A 170 12.38 51.61 4.77
N GLU A 171 13.36 52.53 4.84
CA GLU A 171 14.74 52.30 4.41
C GLU A 171 15.44 51.21 5.24
N HIS A 172 15.18 51.18 6.55
CA HIS A 172 15.72 50.18 7.47
C HIS A 172 14.87 48.91 7.58
N HIS A 173 13.80 48.77 6.78
CA HIS A 173 12.95 47.57 6.77
C HIS A 173 12.38 47.17 8.15
N VAL A 174 12.08 48.15 9.04
CA VAL A 174 11.65 47.88 10.43
C VAL A 174 10.36 47.05 10.49
N ALA A 175 9.46 47.25 9.53
CA ALA A 175 8.21 46.50 9.46
C ALA A 175 8.44 45.00 9.19
N ASP A 176 9.52 44.62 8.51
CA ASP A 176 9.81 43.25 8.11
C ASP A 176 10.32 42.38 9.28
N ILE A 177 10.64 42.99 10.43
CA ILE A 177 11.08 42.29 11.65
C ILE A 177 9.90 41.62 12.37
N VAL A 178 8.69 42.16 12.21
CA VAL A 178 7.48 41.58 12.81
C VAL A 178 7.02 40.38 11.99
N VAL A 179 7.25 39.19 12.53
CA VAL A 179 6.85 37.92 11.90
C VAL A 179 5.42 37.56 12.32
N GLU A 180 4.49 37.64 11.37
CA GLU A 180 3.08 37.25 11.56
C GLU A 180 2.83 35.81 11.10
N ASN A 181 1.93 35.11 11.79
CA ASN A 181 1.45 33.80 11.35
C ASN A 181 0.76 33.89 9.98
N GLN A 182 1.24 33.13 9.01
CA GLN A 182 0.75 33.11 7.62
C GLN A 182 -0.21 31.93 7.35
N SER A 183 -0.50 31.11 8.36
CA SER A 183 -1.38 29.96 8.21
C SER A 183 -2.86 30.35 8.06
N LEU A 184 -3.53 29.72 7.08
CA LEU A 184 -4.98 29.85 6.87
C LEU A 184 -5.81 28.81 7.64
N LEU A 185 -5.16 27.81 8.26
CA LEU A 185 -5.85 26.73 8.97
C LEU A 185 -6.52 27.26 10.24
N PRO A 186 -7.85 27.10 10.43
CA PRO A 186 -8.57 27.71 11.55
C PRO A 186 -8.04 27.35 12.94
N SER A 187 -7.58 26.11 13.15
CA SER A 187 -7.01 25.69 14.43
C SER A 187 -5.73 26.46 14.78
N THR A 188 -4.84 26.65 13.80
CA THR A 188 -3.63 27.47 13.98
C THR A 188 -3.96 28.94 14.14
N GLN A 189 -4.97 29.44 13.43
CA GLN A 189 -5.43 30.82 13.61
C GLN A 189 -5.92 31.05 15.04
N VAL A 190 -6.68 30.12 15.64
CA VAL A 190 -7.13 30.24 17.04
C VAL A 190 -5.95 30.37 18.02
N HIS A 191 -4.87 29.60 17.82
CA HIS A 191 -3.67 29.69 18.67
C HIS A 191 -2.99 31.07 18.61
N HIS A 192 -3.01 31.72 17.44
CA HIS A 192 -2.32 33.00 17.22
C HIS A 192 -3.23 34.24 17.25
N SER A 193 -4.56 34.09 17.20
CA SER A 193 -5.50 35.23 17.13
C SER A 193 -5.74 35.96 18.45
N THR A 194 -5.15 35.48 19.56
CA THR A 194 -5.33 36.10 20.89
C THR A 194 -4.20 37.09 21.21
N SER A 195 -3.27 36.74 22.09
CA SER A 195 -2.18 37.62 22.55
C SER A 195 -1.04 37.80 21.54
N THR A 196 -1.03 37.04 20.44
CA THR A 196 0.00 37.12 19.38
C THR A 196 -0.59 37.38 17.99
N SER A 197 -1.73 38.07 17.93
CA SER A 197 -2.37 38.45 16.67
C SER A 197 -1.55 39.51 15.94
N GLY A 198 -1.71 39.65 14.62
CA GLY A 198 -0.97 40.66 13.83
C GLY A 198 -1.14 42.10 14.36
N SER A 199 -2.32 42.46 14.88
CA SER A 199 -2.53 43.76 15.53
C SER A 199 -1.80 43.88 16.86
N ALA A 200 -1.83 42.84 17.71
CA ALA A 200 -1.13 42.83 18.99
C ALA A 200 0.40 42.84 18.80
N LEU A 201 0.92 42.07 17.85
CA LEU A 201 2.34 42.03 17.50
C LEU A 201 2.83 43.38 17.01
N ARG A 202 2.14 44.02 16.05
CA ARG A 202 2.52 45.36 15.56
C ARG A 202 2.49 46.43 16.66
N GLN A 203 1.61 46.28 17.65
CA GLN A 203 1.49 47.24 18.76
C GLN A 203 2.55 47.02 19.86
N GLN A 204 2.95 45.77 20.10
CA GLN A 204 3.83 45.38 21.21
C GLN A 204 5.26 45.01 20.78
N ALA A 205 5.56 45.04 19.48
CA ALA A 205 6.89 44.73 19.00
C ALA A 205 7.88 45.81 19.43
N VAL A 206 9.00 45.37 20.00
CA VAL A 206 10.17 46.19 20.27
C VAL A 206 11.32 45.59 19.48
N VAL A 207 12.03 46.44 18.72
CA VAL A 207 13.13 46.03 17.86
C VAL A 207 14.44 46.53 18.42
N ASP A 208 15.46 45.68 18.37
CA ASP A 208 16.83 46.07 18.68
C ASP A 208 17.67 46.34 17.42
N ARG A 209 18.78 47.07 17.60
CA ARG A 209 19.69 47.44 16.50
C ARG A 209 20.32 46.22 15.84
N PHE A 210 20.52 45.14 16.59
CA PHE A 210 21.07 43.88 16.09
C PHE A 210 20.12 43.20 15.11
N GLN A 211 18.81 43.20 15.38
CA GLN A 211 17.80 42.65 14.45
C GLN A 211 17.77 43.38 13.11
N ILE A 212 17.95 44.70 13.09
CA ILE A 212 18.04 45.47 11.83
C ILE A 212 19.37 45.16 11.11
N ALA A 213 20.47 45.10 11.85
CA ALA A 213 21.78 44.81 11.26
C ALA A 213 21.80 43.42 10.61
N ASP A 214 21.12 42.44 11.21
CA ASP A 214 21.03 41.06 10.70
C ASP A 214 20.37 40.99 9.31
N GLN A 215 19.44 41.90 9.00
CA GLN A 215 18.77 41.92 7.68
C GLN A 215 19.65 42.43 6.53
N GLN A 216 20.57 43.35 6.82
CA GLN A 216 21.37 44.05 5.80
C GLN A 216 22.80 43.51 5.67
N SER A 217 23.22 42.66 6.61
CA SER A 217 24.56 42.11 6.72
C SER A 217 24.69 40.75 6.03
N PRO A 218 25.92 40.31 5.67
CA PRO A 218 26.15 38.97 5.19
C PRO A 218 25.95 37.93 6.31
N LEU A 219 25.32 36.80 5.98
CA LEU A 219 25.18 35.66 6.90
C LEU A 219 26.55 35.18 7.40
N ALA A 220 26.63 34.92 8.71
CA ALA A 220 27.83 34.37 9.33
C ALA A 220 28.10 32.95 8.81
N THR A 221 29.35 32.65 8.42
CA THR A 221 29.75 31.32 7.92
C THR A 221 30.32 30.42 9.03
N SER A 222 30.23 30.83 10.29
CA SER A 222 30.83 30.19 11.46
C SER A 222 29.88 30.31 12.65
N ASP A 223 29.72 29.23 13.41
CA ASP A 223 28.74 29.14 14.51
C ASP A 223 29.31 29.64 15.86
N GLY A 224 30.50 30.23 15.87
CA GLY A 224 31.09 30.87 17.05
C GLY A 224 31.72 29.95 18.09
N MET A 225 31.56 28.63 17.97
CA MET A 225 32.14 27.67 18.92
C MET A 225 33.67 27.62 18.85
N GLY A 226 34.33 27.66 20.02
CA GLY A 226 35.77 27.45 20.12
C GLY A 226 36.17 26.01 19.79
N ARG A 227 37.43 25.79 19.36
CA ARG A 227 37.95 24.44 19.02
C ARG A 227 37.88 23.48 20.22
N GLU A 228 38.15 23.95 21.42
CA GLU A 228 38.10 23.15 22.65
C GLU A 228 36.67 22.79 23.05
N GLU A 229 35.73 23.71 22.88
CA GLU A 229 34.30 23.50 23.13
C GLU A 229 33.70 22.50 22.15
N LEU A 230 34.08 22.59 20.86
CA LEU A 230 33.70 21.61 19.85
C LEU A 230 34.26 20.21 20.16
N ALA A 231 35.50 20.11 20.61
CA ALA A 231 36.09 18.84 21.02
C ALA A 231 35.39 18.25 22.25
N HIS A 232 35.07 19.08 23.24
CA HIS A 232 34.33 18.68 24.44
C HIS A 232 32.92 18.19 24.08
N THR A 233 32.16 18.94 23.27
CA THR A 233 30.80 18.55 22.84
C THR A 233 30.80 17.26 22.03
N TYR A 234 31.78 17.07 21.14
CA TYR A 234 31.96 15.81 20.41
C TYR A 234 32.21 14.63 21.36
N ARG A 235 33.10 14.79 22.35
CA ARG A 235 33.40 13.76 23.35
C ARG A 235 32.17 13.42 24.18
N MET A 236 31.46 14.44 24.68
CA MET A 236 30.22 14.27 25.44
C MET A 236 29.17 13.48 24.64
N ARG A 237 28.95 13.85 23.38
CA ARG A 237 28.00 13.16 22.49
C ARG A 237 28.43 11.72 22.21
N SER A 238 29.72 11.48 22.02
CA SER A 238 30.24 10.12 21.82
C SER A 238 30.06 9.25 23.06
N GLU A 239 30.31 9.79 24.25
CA GLU A 239 30.15 9.09 25.52
C GLU A 239 28.68 8.75 25.81
N THR A 240 27.75 9.68 25.57
CA THR A 240 26.30 9.43 25.75
C THR A 240 25.79 8.37 24.79
N VAL A 241 26.07 8.50 23.50
CA VAL A 241 25.67 7.51 22.48
C VAL A 241 26.24 6.13 22.79
N HIS A 242 27.50 6.06 23.22
CA HIS A 242 28.13 4.80 23.60
C HIS A 242 27.45 4.17 24.84
N ASN A 243 27.19 4.95 25.88
CA ASN A 243 26.51 4.47 27.08
C ASN A 243 25.07 4.02 26.79
N ASP A 244 24.33 4.71 25.92
CA ASP A 244 22.97 4.32 25.53
C ASP A 244 22.96 3.02 24.72
N TRP A 245 23.94 2.84 23.82
CA TRP A 245 24.14 1.58 23.11
C TRP A 245 24.51 0.43 24.06
N ILE A 246 25.35 0.65 25.07
CA ILE A 246 25.65 -0.36 26.11
C ILE A 246 24.35 -0.73 26.85
N GLU A 247 23.58 0.26 27.28
CA GLU A 247 22.35 0.01 28.02
C GLU A 247 21.34 -0.80 27.21
N GLU A 248 21.14 -0.44 25.94
CA GLU A 248 20.24 -1.18 25.06
C GLU A 248 20.67 -2.66 24.94
N ASN A 249 21.96 -2.91 24.70
CA ASN A 249 22.46 -4.28 24.60
C ASN A 249 22.35 -5.04 25.93
N LEU A 250 22.57 -4.39 27.07
CA LEU A 250 22.34 -5.01 28.38
C LEU A 250 20.86 -5.40 28.55
N ARG A 251 19.90 -4.56 28.12
CA ARG A 251 18.47 -4.92 28.11
C ARG A 251 18.18 -6.14 27.23
N ILE A 252 18.90 -6.31 26.12
CA ILE A 252 18.81 -7.48 25.23
C ILE A 252 19.42 -8.71 25.92
N VAL A 253 20.62 -8.61 26.50
CA VAL A 253 21.30 -9.71 27.22
C VAL A 253 20.47 -10.21 28.40
N HIS A 254 19.81 -9.30 29.13
CA HIS A 254 18.88 -9.63 30.21
C HIS A 254 17.57 -10.27 29.72
N GLY A 255 17.30 -10.29 28.40
CA GLY A 255 16.09 -10.83 27.80
C GLY A 255 14.85 -9.93 27.95
N LEU A 256 15.02 -8.66 28.36
CA LEU A 256 13.89 -7.75 28.60
C LEU A 256 13.16 -7.38 27.30
N ARG A 257 13.90 -7.22 26.19
CA ARG A 257 13.31 -6.97 24.86
C ARG A 257 12.50 -8.15 24.33
N GLU A 258 12.93 -9.38 24.60
CA GLU A 258 12.17 -10.57 24.23
C GLU A 258 10.90 -10.71 25.09
N LYS A 259 11.01 -10.40 26.39
CA LYS A 259 9.85 -10.33 27.30
C LYS A 259 8.84 -9.26 26.84
N GLU A 260 9.30 -8.08 26.46
CA GLU A 260 8.45 -6.99 25.94
C GLU A 260 7.62 -7.45 24.73
N LYS A 261 8.24 -8.15 23.75
CA LYS A 261 7.53 -8.72 22.59
C LYS A 261 6.51 -9.79 22.99
N TYR A 262 6.85 -10.63 23.97
CA TYR A 262 5.93 -11.62 24.52
C TYR A 262 4.74 -10.96 25.23
N ASP A 263 4.98 -9.97 26.07
CA ASP A 263 3.94 -9.25 26.81
C ASP A 263 3.01 -8.48 25.85
N PHE A 264 3.55 -7.88 24.78
CA PHE A 264 2.74 -7.32 23.69
C PHE A 264 1.81 -8.37 23.08
N THR A 265 2.32 -9.57 22.78
CA THR A 265 1.51 -10.68 22.25
C THR A 265 0.41 -11.13 23.22
N VAL A 266 0.63 -11.01 24.53
CA VAL A 266 -0.39 -11.27 25.56
C VAL A 266 -1.46 -10.17 25.58
N LEU A 267 -1.08 -8.89 25.47
CA LEU A 267 -2.00 -7.76 25.41
C LEU A 267 -2.93 -7.84 24.19
N GLN A 268 -2.45 -8.40 23.07
CA GLN A 268 -3.25 -8.65 21.87
C GLN A 268 -4.41 -9.64 22.08
N ARG A 269 -4.57 -10.27 23.25
CA ARG A 269 -5.74 -11.14 23.56
C ARG A 269 -7.01 -10.36 23.88
N ALA A 270 -6.90 -9.07 24.19
CA ALA A 270 -8.04 -8.22 24.58
C ALA A 270 -8.47 -7.23 23.47
N THR A 271 -7.63 -7.05 22.46
CA THR A 271 -7.81 -6.02 21.42
C THR A 271 -8.81 -6.47 20.37
N ARG A 272 -9.82 -5.64 20.09
CA ARG A 272 -10.74 -5.87 18.95
C ARG A 272 -10.15 -5.30 17.66
N ILE A 273 -10.65 -5.78 16.52
CA ILE A 273 -10.39 -5.11 15.25
C ILE A 273 -11.12 -3.75 15.25
N PRO A 274 -10.43 -2.63 15.00
CA PRO A 274 -11.06 -1.31 14.99
C PRO A 274 -12.07 -1.19 13.85
N PHE A 275 -13.19 -0.52 14.12
CA PHE A 275 -14.15 -0.14 13.09
C PHE A 275 -13.56 1.00 12.24
N GLN A 276 -13.38 0.75 10.94
CA GLN A 276 -12.79 1.71 9.99
C GLN A 276 -13.84 2.52 9.22
N GLY A 277 -15.12 2.41 9.60
CA GLY A 277 -16.22 3.00 8.86
C GLY A 277 -16.75 2.10 7.73
N TYR A 278 -17.94 2.45 7.20
CA TYR A 278 -18.47 1.85 5.97
C TYR A 278 -17.82 2.48 4.74
N ASP A 279 -17.87 3.82 4.63
CA ASP A 279 -17.04 4.58 3.70
C ASP A 279 -15.71 4.93 4.40
N MET A 280 -14.68 4.13 4.12
CA MET A 280 -13.40 4.18 4.83
C MET A 280 -12.65 5.49 4.57
N ASP A 281 -12.67 6.00 3.33
CA ASP A 281 -12.00 7.26 2.97
C ASP A 281 -12.60 8.44 3.74
N ARG A 282 -13.94 8.49 3.81
CA ARG A 282 -14.65 9.49 4.60
C ARG A 282 -14.33 9.39 6.10
N PHE A 283 -14.27 8.17 6.64
CA PHE A 283 -13.97 7.94 8.06
C PHE A 283 -12.55 8.39 8.42
N LEU A 284 -11.55 8.00 7.61
CA LEU A 284 -10.15 8.37 7.79
C LEU A 284 -9.94 9.88 7.68
N ALA A 285 -10.55 10.52 6.69
CA ALA A 285 -10.52 11.97 6.53
C ALA A 285 -11.17 12.68 7.74
N GLN A 286 -12.34 12.20 8.17
CA GLN A 286 -13.04 12.78 9.32
C GLN A 286 -12.27 12.60 10.64
N GLN A 287 -11.56 11.48 10.82
CA GLN A 287 -10.69 11.27 11.98
C GLN A 287 -9.54 12.29 12.00
N LYS A 288 -9.05 12.73 10.84
CA LYS A 288 -8.03 13.79 10.70
C LYS A 288 -8.61 15.21 10.80
N GLY A 289 -9.93 15.37 10.76
CA GLY A 289 -10.60 16.67 10.81
C GLY A 289 -10.63 17.45 9.49
N THR A 290 -10.27 16.83 8.36
CA THR A 290 -10.13 17.52 7.06
C THR A 290 -11.45 17.84 6.32
N PRO A 291 -12.55 17.06 6.42
CA PRO A 291 -13.78 17.39 5.71
C PRO A 291 -14.42 18.69 6.20
N TYR A 292 -15.21 19.33 5.34
CA TYR A 292 -15.96 20.54 5.71
C TYR A 292 -16.84 20.30 6.96
N GLY A 293 -16.64 21.12 8.00
CA GLY A 293 -17.35 21.03 9.28
C GLY A 293 -16.88 19.91 10.22
N ALA A 294 -15.81 19.17 9.87
CA ALA A 294 -15.23 18.12 10.72
C ALA A 294 -14.08 18.61 11.62
N GLN A 295 -13.59 19.84 11.41
CA GLN A 295 -12.53 20.43 12.21
C GLN A 295 -12.93 20.45 13.70
N SER A 296 -12.17 19.76 14.52
CA SER A 296 -12.28 19.85 15.97
C SER A 296 -11.42 20.99 16.50
N LEU A 297 -11.88 21.64 17.56
CA LEU A 297 -11.04 22.53 18.34
C LEU A 297 -10.09 21.69 19.21
N PRO A 298 -8.83 22.14 19.41
CA PRO A 298 -7.94 21.54 20.40
C PRO A 298 -8.60 21.48 21.79
N PRO A 299 -8.33 20.44 22.59
CA PRO A 299 -8.82 20.38 23.97
C PRO A 299 -8.35 21.60 24.76
N ASN A 300 -9.26 22.24 25.51
CA ASN A 300 -8.91 23.40 26.33
C ASN A 300 -8.00 22.99 27.50
N THR A 301 -6.75 23.44 27.49
CA THR A 301 -5.74 23.17 28.52
C THR A 301 -5.80 24.21 29.64
N ALA A 302 -5.83 23.75 30.90
CA ALA A 302 -5.81 24.64 32.06
C ALA A 302 -4.52 25.46 32.09
N SER A 303 -4.63 26.76 32.39
CA SER A 303 -3.46 27.65 32.36
C SER A 303 -2.52 27.41 33.55
N SER A 304 -1.24 27.22 33.28
CA SER A 304 -0.21 27.15 34.32
C SER A 304 -0.03 28.50 35.04
N THR A 305 0.59 28.44 36.22
CA THR A 305 0.93 29.66 36.97
C THR A 305 1.97 30.48 36.22
N MET A 306 1.98 31.82 36.39
CA MET A 306 2.98 32.68 35.74
C MET A 306 4.41 32.27 36.13
N GLU A 307 4.62 31.87 37.39
CA GLU A 307 5.92 31.41 37.86
C GLU A 307 6.39 30.14 37.14
N GLU A 308 5.50 29.18 36.94
CA GLU A 308 5.82 27.93 36.24
C GLU A 308 6.16 28.18 34.77
N ALA A 309 5.37 29.01 34.08
CA ALA A 309 5.64 29.40 32.70
C ALA A 309 6.99 30.15 32.57
N GLN A 310 7.25 31.12 33.46
CA GLN A 310 8.49 31.89 33.44
C GLN A 310 9.72 31.04 33.79
N ARG A 311 9.59 30.07 34.71
CA ARG A 311 10.66 29.12 35.02
C ARG A 311 10.96 28.19 33.83
N THR A 312 9.93 27.77 33.11
CA THR A 312 10.08 26.93 31.92
C THR A 312 10.81 27.68 30.79
N LEU A 313 10.53 28.97 30.62
CA LEU A 313 11.23 29.81 29.64
C LEU A 313 12.67 30.11 30.05
N ARG A 314 12.89 30.41 31.34
CA ARG A 314 14.19 30.87 31.87
C ARG A 314 15.05 29.73 32.42
N ASP A 315 14.95 28.52 31.88
CA ASP A 315 15.70 27.37 32.39
C ASP A 315 17.22 27.67 32.31
N PRO A 316 17.91 27.83 33.45
CA PRO A 316 19.30 28.27 33.48
C PRO A 316 20.27 27.23 32.91
N THR A 317 19.84 25.96 32.78
CA THR A 317 20.70 24.88 32.26
C THR A 317 20.73 24.84 30.73
N ALA A 318 19.70 25.38 30.08
CA ALA A 318 19.56 25.40 28.63
C ALA A 318 19.90 26.77 28.01
N THR A 319 19.70 27.86 28.76
CA THR A 319 19.77 29.23 28.22
C THR A 319 21.15 29.87 28.27
N VAL A 320 22.04 29.46 29.18
CA VAL A 320 23.39 30.06 29.31
C VAL A 320 24.42 28.96 29.59
N PRO A 321 25.57 28.93 28.88
CA PRO A 321 26.66 28.00 29.15
C PRO A 321 27.15 28.11 30.60
N SER A 322 27.55 26.98 31.18
CA SER A 322 27.96 26.90 32.60
C SER A 322 29.11 27.85 32.95
N PHE A 323 30.06 28.06 32.04
CA PHE A 323 31.17 29.01 32.20
C PHE A 323 30.68 30.45 32.39
N GLU A 324 29.81 30.93 31.51
CA GLU A 324 29.32 32.30 31.56
C GLU A 324 28.36 32.50 32.74
N ALA A 325 27.53 31.50 33.04
CA ALA A 325 26.70 31.50 34.23
C ALA A 325 27.52 31.58 35.53
N ILE A 326 28.69 30.90 35.61
CA ILE A 326 29.63 31.01 36.73
C ILE A 326 30.19 32.43 36.82
N SER A 327 30.59 33.03 35.69
CA SER A 327 31.10 34.39 35.67
C SER A 327 30.05 35.40 36.17
N GLN A 328 28.83 35.36 35.63
CA GLN A 328 27.71 36.24 36.03
C GLN A 328 27.37 36.05 37.50
N LYS A 329 27.33 34.80 37.98
CA LYS A 329 27.09 34.47 39.39
C LYS A 329 28.20 34.99 40.29
N ALA A 330 29.46 34.91 39.87
CA ALA A 330 30.59 35.42 40.64
C ALA A 330 30.52 36.95 40.77
N PHE A 331 30.32 37.68 39.66
CA PHE A 331 30.15 39.14 39.69
C PHE A 331 28.92 39.58 40.50
N ALA A 332 27.77 38.91 40.33
CA ALA A 332 26.55 39.23 41.07
C ALA A 332 26.64 38.86 42.56
N ARG A 333 27.36 37.79 42.92
CA ARG A 333 27.59 37.42 44.32
C ARG A 333 28.60 38.36 44.98
N ASN A 334 29.60 38.83 44.24
CA ASN A 334 30.65 39.69 44.76
C ASN A 334 30.08 40.97 45.39
N THR A 335 28.99 41.53 44.86
CA THR A 335 28.34 42.73 45.41
C THR A 335 27.67 42.52 46.77
N VAL A 336 27.31 41.28 47.11
CA VAL A 336 26.60 40.91 48.36
C VAL A 336 27.46 40.00 49.25
N ARG A 337 28.71 39.72 48.85
CA ARG A 337 29.61 38.85 49.60
C ARG A 337 30.28 39.62 50.73
N ASP A 338 30.52 38.93 51.84
CA ASP A 338 31.20 39.48 53.02
C ASP A 338 32.61 40.06 52.73
N HIS A 339 33.30 39.52 51.73
CA HIS A 339 34.63 39.97 51.28
C HIS A 339 34.65 40.11 49.75
N PRO A 340 34.31 41.30 49.20
CA PRO A 340 34.34 41.53 47.76
C PRO A 340 35.78 41.71 47.26
N THR A 341 36.12 41.07 46.15
CA THR A 341 37.41 41.21 45.46
C THR A 341 37.21 41.89 44.11
N THR A 342 38.24 42.56 43.57
CA THR A 342 38.17 43.26 42.28
C THR A 342 39.43 43.00 41.45
N GLY A 343 39.38 43.30 40.16
CA GLY A 343 40.53 43.11 39.26
C GLY A 343 40.90 41.63 39.05
N GLU A 344 42.19 41.32 39.16
CA GLU A 344 42.74 40.00 38.87
C GLU A 344 42.31 38.93 39.88
N GLU A 345 42.14 39.27 41.16
CA GLU A 345 41.72 38.32 42.21
C GLU A 345 40.32 37.74 41.94
N LEU A 346 39.38 38.58 41.49
CA LEU A 346 38.03 38.13 41.10
C LEU A 346 38.08 37.27 39.84
N THR A 347 38.97 37.60 38.91
CA THR A 347 39.19 36.82 37.68
C THR A 347 39.75 35.44 38.02
N GLN A 348 40.72 35.37 38.93
CA GLN A 348 41.33 34.14 39.39
C GLN A 348 40.31 33.23 40.10
N GLU A 349 39.44 33.81 40.93
CA GLU A 349 38.34 33.07 41.57
C GLU A 349 37.37 32.47 40.55
N VAL A 350 37.01 33.22 39.50
CA VAL A 350 36.16 32.72 38.41
C VAL A 350 36.84 31.54 37.72
N VAL A 351 38.11 31.68 37.35
CA VAL A 351 38.90 30.62 36.68
C VAL A 351 39.01 29.36 37.57
N ASP A 352 39.31 29.51 38.86
CA ASP A 352 39.38 28.39 39.80
C ASP A 352 38.01 27.70 39.99
N THR A 353 36.93 28.48 40.01
CA THR A 353 35.55 27.94 40.10
C THR A 353 35.18 27.16 38.82
N ILE A 354 35.58 27.64 37.64
CA ILE A 354 35.38 26.93 36.37
C ILE A 354 36.15 25.62 36.36
N ARG A 355 37.43 25.63 36.76
CA ARG A 355 38.28 24.42 36.81
C ARG A 355 37.68 23.37 37.75
N THR A 356 37.35 23.77 38.98
CA THR A 356 36.77 22.88 39.99
C THR A 356 35.39 22.36 39.58
N SER A 357 34.55 23.17 38.92
CA SER A 357 33.26 22.72 38.41
C SER A 357 33.39 21.68 37.30
N ARG A 358 34.40 21.80 36.41
CA ARG A 358 34.66 20.81 35.37
C ARG A 358 35.08 19.47 35.97
N GLU A 359 36.07 19.48 36.88
CA GLU A 359 36.54 18.29 37.59
C GLU A 359 35.41 17.59 38.36
N ALA A 360 34.58 18.36 39.08
CA ALA A 360 33.44 17.83 39.81
C ALA A 360 32.42 17.16 38.87
N SER A 361 32.14 17.76 37.70
CA SER A 361 31.20 17.21 36.72
C SER A 361 31.71 15.93 36.04
N GLU A 362 33.01 15.83 35.77
CA GLU A 362 33.65 14.61 35.24
C GLU A 362 33.57 13.48 36.26
N TRP A 363 33.96 13.77 37.51
CA TRP A 363 33.89 12.82 38.60
C TRP A 363 32.46 12.32 38.87
N GLN A 364 31.48 13.23 38.87
CA GLN A 364 30.07 12.87 39.03
C GLN A 364 29.61 11.93 37.91
N ARG A 365 29.94 12.23 36.64
CA ARG A 365 29.59 11.36 35.51
C ARG A 365 30.20 9.98 35.60
N GLU A 366 31.44 9.85 36.08
CA GLU A 366 32.06 8.55 36.31
C GLU A 366 31.34 7.76 37.40
N GLN A 367 30.94 8.41 38.50
CA GLN A 367 30.16 7.79 39.56
C GLN A 367 28.77 7.36 39.07
N GLU A 368 28.07 8.22 38.33
CA GLU A 368 26.77 7.91 37.73
C GLU A 368 26.87 6.72 36.76
N ARG A 369 27.92 6.70 35.92
CA ARG A 369 28.21 5.59 35.02
C ARG A 369 28.46 4.30 35.78
N ALA A 370 29.24 4.36 36.86
CA ALA A 370 29.51 3.21 37.72
C ALA A 370 28.24 2.67 38.38
N GLN A 371 27.33 3.54 38.81
CA GLN A 371 26.03 3.13 39.36
C GLN A 371 25.09 2.56 38.27
N ARG A 372 25.01 3.20 37.10
CA ARG A 372 24.15 2.79 35.97
C ARG A 372 24.51 1.39 35.44
N PHE A 373 25.79 1.07 35.38
CA PHE A 373 26.29 -0.19 34.83
C PHE A 373 26.87 -1.17 35.87
N GLY A 374 26.91 -0.79 37.15
CA GLY A 374 27.50 -1.60 38.21
C GLY A 374 29.02 -1.81 38.03
N LEU A 375 29.74 -0.76 37.62
CA LEU A 375 31.19 -0.80 37.40
C LEU A 375 31.96 -0.74 38.72
N GLY A 376 33.10 -1.43 38.76
CA GLY A 376 33.93 -1.53 39.95
C GLY A 376 33.65 -2.80 40.76
N ARG A 377 34.55 -3.10 41.70
CA ARG A 377 34.53 -4.35 42.47
C ARG A 377 33.41 -4.41 43.53
N GLN A 378 32.91 -5.62 43.79
CA GLN A 378 32.00 -5.88 44.91
C GLN A 378 32.81 -6.28 46.17
N GLY A 379 32.73 -5.49 47.24
CA GLY A 379 33.45 -5.73 48.49
C GLY A 379 34.95 -5.45 48.40
N ALA A 380 35.73 -5.98 49.36
CA ALA A 380 37.19 -5.80 49.40
C ALA A 380 37.88 -6.62 48.30
N LEU A 381 39.04 -6.16 47.80
CA LEU A 381 39.82 -6.87 46.77
C LEU A 381 40.37 -8.21 47.28
N VAL A 382 40.76 -8.28 48.55
CA VAL A 382 41.30 -9.48 49.19
C VAL A 382 40.23 -10.06 50.10
N GLN A 383 39.33 -10.86 49.53
CA GLN A 383 38.40 -11.69 50.28
C GLN A 383 38.93 -13.13 50.34
N ASP A 384 38.55 -13.89 51.36
CA ASP A 384 38.98 -15.29 51.53
C ASP A 384 38.66 -16.19 50.32
N GLY A 385 37.64 -15.83 49.53
CA GLY A 385 37.24 -16.51 48.29
C GLY A 385 37.85 -15.95 46.99
N GLY A 386 38.81 -15.03 47.10
CA GLY A 386 39.49 -14.40 45.95
C GLY A 386 38.83 -13.10 45.44
N PRO A 387 39.55 -12.33 44.59
CA PRO A 387 39.10 -11.03 44.08
C PRO A 387 37.93 -11.11 43.08
N ASP A 388 37.73 -12.28 42.45
CA ASP A 388 36.67 -12.52 41.46
C ASP A 388 35.29 -12.80 42.07
N LYS A 389 35.18 -12.85 43.40
CA LYS A 389 33.90 -13.12 44.04
C LYS A 389 32.91 -11.99 43.73
N ARG A 390 31.83 -12.32 43.01
CA ARG A 390 30.85 -11.35 42.51
C ARG A 390 29.45 -11.97 42.46
N THR A 391 28.43 -11.20 42.84
CA THR A 391 27.03 -11.63 42.84
C THR A 391 26.28 -10.94 41.70
N LEU A 392 25.68 -11.72 40.81
CA LEU A 392 24.84 -11.23 39.72
C LEU A 392 23.37 -11.37 40.10
N LYS A 393 22.65 -10.24 40.14
CA LYS A 393 21.20 -10.22 40.40
C LYS A 393 20.43 -10.19 39.06
N LYS A 394 19.23 -10.78 39.04
CA LYS A 394 18.38 -10.82 37.84
C LYS A 394 18.03 -9.41 37.38
N HIS A 395 18.29 -9.11 36.09
CA HIS A 395 18.01 -7.81 35.45
C HIS A 395 18.69 -6.61 36.11
N VAL A 396 19.87 -6.81 36.72
CA VAL A 396 20.71 -5.76 37.27
C VAL A 396 22.02 -5.72 36.48
N ASN A 397 22.43 -4.52 36.06
CA ASN A 397 23.68 -4.31 35.33
C ASN A 397 24.88 -4.52 36.26
N ASP A 398 25.93 -5.13 35.73
CA ASP A 398 27.18 -5.37 36.45
C ASP A 398 28.34 -5.41 35.44
N GLU A 399 29.50 -4.93 35.84
CA GLU A 399 30.74 -4.91 35.05
C GLU A 399 31.01 -6.23 34.33
N ARG A 400 30.86 -7.37 35.03
CA ARG A 400 31.11 -8.69 34.47
C ARG A 400 30.19 -9.02 33.30
N ILE A 401 28.93 -8.59 33.36
CA ILE A 401 27.95 -8.86 32.30
C ILE A 401 28.26 -8.00 31.07
N MET A 402 28.61 -6.73 31.30
CA MET A 402 29.01 -5.81 30.25
C MET A 402 30.26 -6.32 29.51
N ASP A 403 31.30 -6.70 30.25
CA ASP A 403 32.55 -7.20 29.66
C ASP A 403 32.34 -8.54 28.94
N ALA A 404 31.53 -9.44 29.51
CA ALA A 404 31.18 -10.70 28.84
C ALA A 404 30.37 -10.48 27.55
N MET A 405 29.52 -9.45 27.50
CA MET A 405 28.78 -9.06 26.30
C MET A 405 29.72 -8.53 25.21
N PHE A 406 30.67 -7.66 25.57
CA PHE A 406 31.71 -7.20 24.65
C PHE A 406 32.59 -8.35 24.16
N PHE A 407 33.01 -9.23 25.07
CA PHE A 407 33.78 -10.40 24.71
C PHE A 407 33.01 -11.32 23.75
N ARG A 408 31.70 -11.50 23.94
CA ARG A 408 30.87 -12.31 23.04
C ARG A 408 30.75 -11.70 21.64
N SER A 409 30.72 -10.37 21.52
CA SER A 409 30.59 -9.70 20.23
C SER A 409 31.92 -9.68 19.48
N ASP A 410 33.01 -9.34 20.15
CA ASP A 410 34.32 -9.10 19.53
C ASP A 410 35.45 -9.83 20.30
N ALA A 411 35.41 -11.17 20.39
CA ALA A 411 36.43 -11.95 21.10
C ALA A 411 37.82 -11.88 20.44
N TYR A 412 37.93 -12.42 19.22
CA TYR A 412 39.14 -12.43 18.40
C TYR A 412 38.93 -11.74 17.04
N ARG A 413 37.84 -10.98 16.93
CA ARG A 413 37.45 -10.30 15.70
C ARG A 413 38.49 -9.23 15.35
N LYS A 414 39.03 -9.31 14.14
CA LYS A 414 40.01 -8.38 13.55
C LYS A 414 39.30 -7.24 12.81
N THR A 415 38.20 -7.55 12.11
CA THR A 415 37.33 -6.56 11.45
C THR A 415 35.87 -6.99 11.51
N GLN A 416 34.95 -6.03 11.38
CA GLN A 416 33.50 -6.28 11.31
C GLN A 416 33.12 -7.28 10.20
N THR A 417 33.95 -7.38 9.15
CA THR A 417 33.71 -8.25 7.99
C THR A 417 34.36 -9.63 8.09
N ASP A 418 34.90 -10.01 9.27
CA ASP A 418 35.62 -11.27 9.44
C ASP A 418 34.81 -12.50 9.01
N GLU A 419 33.51 -12.52 9.29
CA GLU A 419 32.62 -13.64 8.93
C GLU A 419 32.04 -13.53 7.51
N HIS A 420 32.43 -12.52 6.72
CA HIS A 420 31.90 -12.30 5.37
C HIS A 420 32.46 -13.27 4.32
N TRP A 421 33.30 -14.22 4.73
CA TRP A 421 33.58 -15.42 3.93
C TRP A 421 32.30 -16.27 3.76
N ASN A 422 31.38 -16.23 4.73
CA ASN A 422 30.05 -16.83 4.61
C ASN A 422 29.12 -15.87 3.85
N PRO A 423 28.59 -16.25 2.68
CA PRO A 423 27.75 -15.36 1.87
C PRO A 423 26.45 -14.95 2.57
N TYR A 424 25.87 -15.80 3.42
CA TYR A 424 24.65 -15.48 4.15
C TYR A 424 24.89 -14.42 5.22
N MET A 425 26.06 -14.44 5.88
CA MET A 425 26.46 -13.41 6.83
C MET A 425 26.86 -12.11 6.12
N ARG A 426 27.54 -12.23 4.97
CA ARG A 426 27.94 -11.07 4.15
C ARG A 426 26.74 -10.30 3.62
N GLN A 427 25.63 -10.97 3.32
CA GLN A 427 24.43 -10.34 2.76
C GLN A 427 23.51 -9.75 3.82
N ASP A 428 23.78 -9.99 5.10
CA ASP A 428 22.93 -9.58 6.21
C ASP A 428 22.90 -8.06 6.40
N THR A 429 21.71 -7.48 6.47
CA THR A 429 21.50 -6.03 6.56
C THR A 429 21.24 -5.54 7.99
N THR A 430 21.35 -6.41 9.00
CA THR A 430 21.13 -6.07 10.42
C THR A 430 22.01 -4.92 10.93
N HIS A 431 23.27 -4.87 10.48
CA HIS A 431 24.24 -3.80 10.81
C HIS A 431 24.26 -2.65 9.78
N GLY A 432 23.27 -2.61 8.89
CA GLY A 432 23.17 -1.65 7.79
C GLY A 432 23.76 -2.17 6.48
N VAL A 433 23.54 -1.43 5.39
CA VAL A 433 23.84 -1.87 4.01
C VAL A 433 25.23 -1.48 3.50
N ALA A 434 26.01 -0.72 4.27
CA ALA A 434 27.24 -0.08 3.79
C ALA A 434 28.30 -1.07 3.28
N HIS A 435 28.42 -2.25 3.90
CA HIS A 435 29.38 -3.28 3.51
C HIS A 435 29.03 -3.99 2.18
N LEU A 436 27.84 -3.74 1.63
CA LEU A 436 27.39 -4.26 0.33
C LEU A 436 27.58 -3.23 -0.81
N LEU A 437 27.77 -1.95 -0.46
CA LEU A 437 27.94 -0.86 -1.41
C LEU A 437 29.40 -0.80 -1.88
N ASN A 438 29.71 -1.56 -2.93
CA ASN A 438 31.10 -1.71 -3.41
C ASN A 438 31.54 -0.62 -4.38
N ASN A 439 30.62 0.02 -5.11
CA ASN A 439 30.93 1.00 -6.15
C ASN A 439 30.09 2.28 -5.98
N LYS A 440 30.58 3.39 -6.55
CA LYS A 440 29.89 4.68 -6.50
C LYS A 440 28.53 4.65 -7.21
N PHE A 441 28.37 3.77 -8.20
CA PHE A 441 27.13 3.63 -8.95
C PHE A 441 25.98 3.11 -8.08
N ASP A 442 26.21 2.07 -7.26
CA ASP A 442 25.20 1.56 -6.34
C ASP A 442 24.92 2.55 -5.21
N ILE A 443 25.92 3.33 -4.76
CA ILE A 443 25.70 4.44 -3.82
C ILE A 443 24.79 5.51 -4.43
N ALA A 444 25.11 5.98 -5.64
CA ALA A 444 24.30 6.99 -6.34
C ALA A 444 22.89 6.48 -6.66
N ARG A 445 22.76 5.20 -7.03
CA ARG A 445 21.46 4.55 -7.25
C ARG A 445 20.65 4.45 -5.95
N ARG A 446 21.31 4.13 -4.84
CA ARG A 446 20.69 4.11 -3.51
C ARG A 446 20.18 5.50 -3.13
N GLU A 447 21.02 6.53 -3.28
CA GLU A 447 20.65 7.92 -3.03
C GLU A 447 19.45 8.35 -3.90
N ASP A 448 19.47 8.04 -5.20
CA ASP A 448 18.37 8.33 -6.13
C ASP A 448 17.06 7.65 -5.68
N ARG A 449 17.08 6.36 -5.35
CA ARG A 449 15.88 5.64 -4.90
C ARG A 449 15.36 6.12 -3.55
N LEU A 450 16.24 6.35 -2.58
CA LEU A 450 15.86 6.89 -1.28
C LEU A 450 15.29 8.31 -1.39
N SER A 451 15.87 9.15 -2.27
CA SER A 451 15.36 10.51 -2.53
C SER A 451 13.96 10.49 -3.17
N LYS A 452 13.65 9.45 -3.96
CA LYS A 452 12.30 9.20 -4.52
C LYS A 452 11.33 8.56 -3.52
N GLY A 453 11.79 8.21 -2.32
CA GLY A 453 11.00 7.47 -1.33
C GLY A 453 10.75 6.00 -1.70
N GLU A 454 11.53 5.45 -2.63
CA GLU A 454 11.47 4.04 -2.99
C GLU A 454 12.33 3.18 -2.07
N GLN A 455 12.04 1.88 -2.01
CA GLN A 455 12.90 0.92 -1.31
C GLN A 455 14.30 0.85 -1.95
N ASP A 456 15.35 0.82 -1.11
CA ASP A 456 16.73 0.55 -1.53
C ASP A 456 16.85 -0.89 -2.07
N LEU A 457 17.51 -1.06 -3.21
CA LEU A 457 17.75 -2.39 -3.78
C LEU A 457 18.75 -3.19 -2.94
N THR A 458 19.63 -2.50 -2.21
CA THR A 458 20.65 -3.15 -1.36
C THR A 458 20.01 -3.83 -0.15
N GLU A 459 18.90 -3.29 0.37
CA GLU A 459 18.13 -3.92 1.45
C GLU A 459 17.51 -5.27 1.02
N ARG A 460 17.36 -5.52 -0.28
CA ARG A 460 16.81 -6.77 -0.82
C ARG A 460 17.82 -7.92 -0.84
N SER A 461 19.06 -7.71 -0.37
CA SER A 461 20.02 -8.81 -0.20
C SER A 461 19.52 -9.85 0.80
N VAL A 462 18.77 -9.42 1.83
CA VAL A 462 18.02 -10.30 2.72
C VAL A 462 16.57 -10.35 2.28
N MET A 463 16.12 -11.54 1.85
CA MET A 463 14.71 -11.76 1.51
C MET A 463 13.88 -11.88 2.80
N HIS A 464 13.19 -10.80 3.18
CA HIS A 464 12.25 -10.82 4.30
C HIS A 464 10.81 -11.05 3.80
N PHE A 465 10.30 -12.28 3.94
CA PHE A 465 8.94 -12.66 3.51
C PHE A 465 7.82 -12.19 4.46
N GLY A 466 8.17 -11.71 5.67
CA GLY A 466 7.19 -11.40 6.71
C GLY A 466 6.40 -12.63 7.18
N VAL A 467 5.24 -12.40 7.78
CA VAL A 467 4.29 -13.43 8.19
C VAL A 467 3.11 -13.43 7.21
N PRO A 468 2.72 -14.58 6.62
CA PRO A 468 1.60 -14.61 5.68
C PRO A 468 0.28 -14.24 6.37
N ILE A 469 -0.60 -13.53 5.66
CA ILE A 469 -1.88 -13.03 6.20
C ILE A 469 -2.74 -14.16 6.81
N GLN A 470 -2.71 -15.36 6.23
CA GLN A 470 -3.40 -16.53 6.76
C GLN A 470 -2.95 -16.86 8.20
N GLN A 471 -1.64 -16.80 8.46
CA GLN A 471 -1.08 -17.03 9.79
C GLN A 471 -1.42 -15.88 10.73
N THR A 472 -1.38 -14.63 10.28
CA THR A 472 -1.81 -13.48 11.10
C THR A 472 -3.27 -13.61 11.54
N ILE A 473 -4.16 -14.04 10.64
CA ILE A 473 -5.58 -14.29 10.96
C ILE A 473 -5.73 -15.46 11.92
N ASP A 474 -5.02 -16.57 11.69
CA ASP A 474 -5.09 -17.74 12.56
C ASP A 474 -4.59 -17.42 13.98
N GLU A 475 -3.46 -16.73 14.11
CA GLU A 475 -2.96 -16.26 15.40
C GLU A 475 -3.92 -15.30 16.10
N PHE A 476 -4.56 -14.38 15.36
CA PHE A 476 -5.57 -13.49 15.91
C PHE A 476 -6.77 -14.28 16.45
N VAL A 477 -7.32 -15.20 15.66
CA VAL A 477 -8.49 -16.02 16.03
C VAL A 477 -8.17 -16.96 17.19
N PHE A 478 -6.96 -17.53 17.22
CA PHE A 478 -6.47 -18.37 18.31
C PHE A 478 -6.35 -17.59 19.62
N ARG A 479 -5.71 -16.40 19.61
CA ARG A 479 -5.54 -15.53 20.79
C ARG A 479 -6.89 -15.12 21.39
N HIS A 480 -7.91 -14.97 20.56
CA HIS A 480 -9.28 -14.60 20.95
C HIS A 480 -10.24 -15.78 21.08
N ARG A 481 -9.75 -17.03 21.05
CA ARG A 481 -10.57 -18.26 21.17
C ARG A 481 -11.78 -18.25 20.24
N ASN A 482 -11.52 -18.31 18.93
CA ASN A 482 -12.47 -18.21 17.83
C ASN A 482 -12.93 -16.78 17.45
N ALA A 483 -12.51 -15.75 18.19
CA ALA A 483 -12.80 -14.34 17.87
C ALA A 483 -14.29 -14.08 17.60
N ARG A 484 -15.17 -14.56 18.49
CA ARG A 484 -16.63 -14.51 18.31
C ARG A 484 -17.19 -13.10 18.09
N GLY A 485 -16.47 -12.06 18.53
CA GLY A 485 -16.84 -10.67 18.32
C GLY A 485 -16.64 -10.19 16.87
N GLU A 486 -15.74 -10.81 16.13
CA GLU A 486 -15.32 -10.43 14.78
C GLU A 486 -15.97 -11.30 13.70
N ARG A 487 -16.74 -12.32 14.10
CA ARG A 487 -17.49 -13.20 13.20
C ARG A 487 -18.83 -12.58 12.77
N PRO A 488 -19.30 -12.85 11.54
CA PRO A 488 -20.68 -12.55 11.16
C PRO A 488 -21.64 -13.36 12.02
N LEU A 489 -22.89 -12.91 12.16
CA LEU A 489 -23.88 -13.65 12.95
C LEU A 489 -24.21 -15.00 12.31
N ASP A 490 -24.15 -15.07 10.96
CA ASP A 490 -24.43 -16.29 10.18
C ASP A 490 -23.48 -17.44 10.51
N TYR A 491 -22.26 -17.13 10.98
CA TYR A 491 -21.29 -18.14 11.44
C TYR A 491 -21.88 -19.08 12.50
N PHE A 492 -22.82 -18.58 13.31
CA PHE A 492 -23.41 -19.28 14.43
C PHE A 492 -24.76 -19.94 14.08
N LYS A 493 -25.24 -19.78 12.84
CA LYS A 493 -26.43 -20.47 12.34
C LYS A 493 -26.07 -21.86 11.80
N PRO A 494 -27.05 -22.77 11.63
CA PRO A 494 -26.79 -24.09 11.07
C PRO A 494 -26.24 -23.99 9.64
N PHE A 495 -25.12 -24.67 9.38
CA PHE A 495 -24.47 -24.79 8.06
C PHE A 495 -24.09 -23.44 7.41
N PRO A 496 -23.20 -22.65 8.04
CA PRO A 496 -22.70 -21.41 7.45
C PRO A 496 -22.00 -21.66 6.11
N GLY A 497 -22.16 -20.72 5.16
CA GLY A 497 -21.44 -20.76 3.89
C GLY A 497 -19.95 -20.46 4.08
N PHE A 498 -19.11 -20.73 3.06
CA PHE A 498 -17.67 -20.45 3.14
C PHE A 498 -17.36 -18.96 3.42
N ARG A 499 -18.26 -18.05 3.00
CA ARG A 499 -18.17 -16.61 3.20
C ARG A 499 -18.48 -16.18 4.64
N ASP A 500 -19.05 -17.06 5.44
CA ASP A 500 -19.44 -16.78 6.83
C ASP A 500 -18.37 -17.28 7.81
N PHE A 501 -17.47 -18.16 7.33
CA PHE A 501 -16.27 -18.60 8.05
C PHE A 501 -15.12 -17.59 8.06
N ARG A 502 -15.28 -16.40 7.48
CA ARG A 502 -14.26 -15.32 7.52
C ARG A 502 -14.53 -14.32 8.65
N LEU A 503 -13.66 -13.31 8.76
CA LEU A 503 -13.84 -12.18 9.68
C LEU A 503 -14.64 -11.06 9.02
N ASN A 504 -15.27 -10.20 9.83
CA ASN A 504 -16.04 -9.03 9.38
C ASN A 504 -15.12 -7.90 8.87
N ARG A 505 -14.71 -8.00 7.60
CA ARG A 505 -14.10 -6.88 6.85
C ARG A 505 -15.15 -6.18 6.00
N MET A 506 -14.99 -4.88 5.79
CA MET A 506 -15.79 -4.12 4.83
C MET A 506 -15.27 -4.37 3.41
N TYR A 507 -16.19 -4.59 2.48
CA TYR A 507 -15.91 -4.75 1.05
C TYR A 507 -16.26 -3.46 0.30
N ARG A 508 -16.00 -3.44 -1.00
CA ARG A 508 -16.25 -2.27 -1.86
C ARG A 508 -17.74 -2.04 -2.19
N ASP A 509 -18.66 -2.89 -1.75
CA ASP A 509 -20.09 -2.79 -2.06
C ASP A 509 -20.81 -1.68 -1.30
N VAL A 510 -20.30 -1.27 -0.13
CA VAL A 510 -20.84 -0.17 0.70
C VAL A 510 -20.40 1.21 0.22
N GLU A 511 -19.41 1.25 -0.68
CA GLU A 511 -18.88 2.48 -1.24
C GLU A 511 -19.91 3.19 -2.14
N GLY A 512 -20.04 4.51 -1.96
CA GLY A 512 -20.97 5.35 -2.74
C GLY A 512 -22.39 5.45 -2.17
N PHE A 513 -22.70 4.79 -1.05
CA PHE A 513 -24.00 4.92 -0.38
C PHE A 513 -23.90 5.85 0.83
N SER A 514 -23.89 7.17 0.60
CA SER A 514 -23.69 8.16 1.68
C SER A 514 -24.95 8.49 2.50
N LEU A 515 -26.09 7.86 2.19
CA LEU A 515 -27.30 7.98 3.00
C LEU A 515 -27.05 7.43 4.41
N MET A 516 -26.54 6.19 4.48
CA MET A 516 -26.01 5.65 5.72
C MET A 516 -24.64 6.25 5.98
N LYS A 517 -24.48 6.91 7.12
CA LYS A 517 -23.21 7.52 7.52
C LYS A 517 -22.25 6.45 8.03
N GLN A 518 -22.02 6.43 9.34
CA GLN A 518 -21.20 5.42 10.02
C GLN A 518 -22.03 4.55 10.97
N ARG A 519 -23.20 5.05 11.38
CA ARG A 519 -24.22 4.29 12.09
C ARG A 519 -25.48 4.37 11.23
N PRO A 520 -25.86 3.30 10.51
CA PRO A 520 -27.09 3.31 9.72
C PRO A 520 -28.28 3.49 10.66
N GLU A 521 -29.13 4.47 10.34
CA GLU A 521 -30.40 4.68 11.04
C GLU A 521 -31.40 3.56 10.70
N PHE A 522 -32.59 3.61 11.28
CA PHE A 522 -33.63 2.62 11.05
C PHE A 522 -33.95 2.51 9.55
N LEU A 523 -33.99 1.27 9.03
CA LEU A 523 -34.21 0.90 7.62
C LEU A 523 -33.15 1.36 6.61
N GLU A 524 -32.12 2.13 6.98
CA GLU A 524 -31.10 2.58 6.02
C GLU A 524 -30.25 1.43 5.49
N TRP A 525 -29.98 0.42 6.34
CA TRP A 525 -29.27 -0.78 5.93
C TRP A 525 -30.08 -1.62 4.94
N GLU A 526 -31.40 -1.75 5.13
CA GLU A 526 -32.26 -2.51 4.22
C GLU A 526 -32.42 -1.82 2.87
N LEU A 527 -32.49 -0.48 2.88
CA LEU A 527 -32.44 0.32 1.66
C LEU A 527 -31.11 0.12 0.93
N PHE A 528 -29.98 0.11 1.65
CA PHE A 528 -28.67 -0.19 1.08
C PHE A 528 -28.63 -1.61 0.46
N THR A 529 -29.12 -2.62 1.17
CA THR A 529 -29.18 -4.00 0.66
C THR A 529 -29.99 -4.09 -0.64
N ARG A 530 -31.10 -3.35 -0.75
CA ARG A 530 -31.90 -3.25 -1.98
C ARG A 530 -31.13 -2.53 -3.10
N TYR A 531 -30.45 -1.42 -2.80
CA TYR A 531 -29.58 -0.71 -3.77
C TYR A 531 -28.45 -1.61 -4.30
N ARG A 532 -27.82 -2.39 -3.42
CA ARG A 532 -26.81 -3.38 -3.80
C ARG A 532 -27.41 -4.43 -4.74
N ALA A 533 -28.60 -4.93 -4.46
CA ALA A 533 -29.30 -5.88 -5.32
C ALA A 533 -29.62 -5.27 -6.70
N HIS A 534 -30.07 -4.01 -6.76
CA HIS A 534 -30.26 -3.30 -8.02
C HIS A 534 -28.98 -3.25 -8.86
N HIS A 535 -27.83 -2.98 -8.23
CA HIS A 535 -26.57 -2.95 -8.95
C HIS A 535 -26.10 -4.35 -9.42
N GLN A 536 -26.38 -5.41 -8.64
CA GLN A 536 -26.13 -6.79 -9.11
C GLN A 536 -26.99 -7.14 -10.33
N GLN A 537 -28.26 -6.72 -10.35
CA GLN A 537 -29.14 -6.90 -11.51
C GLN A 537 -28.71 -6.04 -12.70
N ARG A 538 -28.30 -4.79 -12.47
CA ARG A 538 -27.68 -3.94 -13.51
C ARG A 538 -26.49 -4.63 -14.16
N ARG A 539 -25.58 -5.21 -13.38
CA ARG A 539 -24.44 -5.99 -13.90
C ARG A 539 -24.90 -7.23 -14.69
N ARG A 540 -25.95 -7.92 -14.24
CA ARG A 540 -26.55 -9.06 -14.97
C ARG A 540 -27.12 -8.64 -16.32
N ILE A 541 -27.85 -7.53 -16.37
CA ILE A 541 -28.43 -6.94 -17.59
C ILE A 541 -27.31 -6.52 -18.55
N ALA A 542 -26.29 -5.82 -18.04
CA ALA A 542 -25.14 -5.41 -18.85
C ALA A 542 -24.47 -6.61 -19.54
N LEU A 543 -24.20 -7.70 -18.81
CA LEU A 543 -23.61 -8.92 -19.39
C LEU A 543 -24.52 -9.64 -20.39
N LEU A 544 -25.84 -9.59 -20.17
CA LEU A 544 -26.84 -10.16 -21.07
C LEU A 544 -26.84 -9.44 -22.44
N HIS A 545 -26.76 -8.11 -22.41
CA HIS A 545 -26.83 -7.27 -23.60
C HIS A 545 -25.47 -6.93 -24.22
N GLY A 546 -24.37 -7.24 -23.54
CA GLY A 546 -23.01 -6.97 -24.03
C GLY A 546 -22.55 -5.53 -23.78
N LEU A 547 -23.01 -4.92 -22.68
CA LEU A 547 -22.72 -3.55 -22.25
C LEU A 547 -21.90 -3.55 -20.95
N GLU A 548 -21.14 -4.61 -20.69
CA GLU A 548 -20.14 -4.66 -19.61
C GLU A 548 -18.91 -3.78 -19.92
N PRO A 549 -18.15 -3.34 -18.89
CA PRO A 549 -16.91 -2.60 -19.10
C PRO A 549 -15.93 -3.34 -20.00
N VAL A 550 -15.20 -2.59 -20.81
CA VAL A 550 -14.09 -3.10 -21.62
C VAL A 550 -12.80 -2.48 -21.10
N ALA A 551 -11.79 -3.30 -20.82
CA ALA A 551 -10.55 -2.83 -20.17
C ALA A 551 -9.83 -1.67 -20.90
N ASN A 552 -10.04 -1.54 -22.22
CA ASN A 552 -9.43 -0.51 -23.06
C ASN A 552 -10.43 0.58 -23.50
N GLU A 553 -11.62 0.66 -22.89
CA GLU A 553 -12.61 1.66 -23.29
C GLU A 553 -12.13 3.09 -23.00
N THR A 554 -12.37 3.98 -23.94
CA THR A 554 -12.20 5.42 -23.74
C THR A 554 -13.37 6.00 -22.94
N ALA A 555 -13.23 7.22 -22.40
CA ALA A 555 -14.32 7.87 -21.66
C ALA A 555 -15.61 8.02 -22.50
N GLN A 556 -15.49 8.29 -23.81
CA GLN A 556 -16.65 8.44 -24.70
C GLN A 556 -17.37 7.10 -24.94
N GLU A 557 -16.61 6.03 -25.14
CA GLU A 557 -17.17 4.67 -25.28
C GLU A 557 -17.86 4.23 -23.98
N ARG A 558 -17.23 4.51 -22.83
CA ARG A 558 -17.80 4.26 -21.50
C ARG A 558 -19.10 5.02 -21.32
N ASP A 559 -19.15 6.30 -21.65
CA ASP A 559 -20.34 7.13 -21.46
C ASP A 559 -21.48 6.63 -22.36
N ALA A 560 -21.21 6.33 -23.64
CA ALA A 560 -22.20 5.74 -24.56
C ALA A 560 -22.68 4.35 -24.10
N ARG A 561 -21.79 3.53 -23.52
CA ARG A 561 -22.12 2.21 -22.95
C ARG A 561 -23.05 2.35 -21.75
N ARG A 562 -22.70 3.24 -20.80
CA ARG A 562 -23.48 3.50 -19.58
C ARG A 562 -24.85 4.08 -19.90
N GLU A 563 -24.95 4.98 -20.87
CA GLU A 563 -26.22 5.55 -21.29
C GLU A 563 -27.17 4.48 -21.85
N LYS A 564 -26.68 3.62 -22.76
CA LYS A 564 -27.45 2.47 -23.27
C LYS A 564 -27.86 1.50 -22.16
N LEU A 565 -26.99 1.30 -21.16
CA LEU A 565 -27.30 0.45 -20.00
C LEU A 565 -28.38 1.08 -19.11
N ASP A 566 -28.33 2.40 -18.89
CA ASP A 566 -29.34 3.13 -18.13
C ASP A 566 -30.73 2.98 -18.76
N GLU A 567 -30.84 3.16 -20.08
CA GLU A 567 -32.12 3.00 -20.79
C GLU A 567 -32.72 1.59 -20.65
N ILE A 568 -31.88 0.55 -20.67
CA ILE A 568 -32.35 -0.83 -20.51
C ILE A 568 -32.75 -1.10 -19.06
N CYS A 569 -31.97 -0.60 -18.08
CA CYS A 569 -32.28 -0.72 -16.66
C CYS A 569 -33.62 -0.07 -16.31
N GLU A 570 -33.86 1.14 -16.83
CA GLU A 570 -35.10 1.90 -16.60
C GLU A 570 -36.34 1.21 -17.17
N ARG A 571 -36.19 0.27 -18.12
CA ARG A 571 -37.27 -0.52 -18.71
C ARG A 571 -37.41 -1.92 -18.13
N THR A 572 -36.45 -2.36 -17.31
CA THR A 572 -36.40 -3.72 -16.78
C THR A 572 -36.93 -3.74 -15.33
N PRO A 573 -37.99 -4.51 -15.02
CA PRO A 573 -38.49 -4.67 -13.66
C PRO A 573 -37.43 -5.29 -12.73
N PHE A 574 -37.38 -4.82 -11.49
CA PHE A 574 -36.55 -5.39 -10.44
C PHE A 574 -37.05 -6.77 -10.03
N ASP A 575 -36.16 -7.77 -9.97
CA ASP A 575 -36.51 -9.13 -9.56
C ASP A 575 -36.29 -9.35 -8.05
N GLU A 576 -37.36 -9.29 -7.27
CA GLU A 576 -37.30 -9.50 -5.81
C GLU A 576 -36.84 -10.93 -5.42
N ARG A 577 -36.87 -11.91 -6.34
CA ARG A 577 -36.43 -13.29 -6.05
C ARG A 577 -34.92 -13.39 -5.83
N GLU A 578 -34.15 -12.45 -6.40
CA GLU A 578 -32.70 -12.38 -6.20
C GLU A 578 -32.33 -11.59 -4.94
N LEU A 579 -33.27 -10.90 -4.31
CA LEU A 579 -33.03 -10.17 -3.07
C LEU A 579 -32.82 -11.16 -1.92
N HIS A 580 -31.57 -11.28 -1.49
CA HIS A 580 -31.19 -12.07 -0.32
C HIS A 580 -30.97 -11.17 0.88
N THR A 581 -31.59 -11.51 2.01
CA THR A 581 -31.36 -10.84 3.29
C THR A 581 -30.29 -11.59 4.08
N ASN A 582 -29.21 -10.90 4.45
CA ASN A 582 -28.21 -11.42 5.38
C ASN A 582 -28.72 -11.37 6.82
N ASP A 583 -27.92 -11.86 7.75
CA ASP A 583 -28.28 -11.85 9.16
C ASP A 583 -28.49 -10.48 9.82
N ASP A 584 -29.44 -10.45 10.76
CA ASP A 584 -29.93 -9.27 11.50
C ASP A 584 -30.69 -8.25 10.63
N GLU A 585 -30.84 -8.54 9.33
CA GLU A 585 -31.61 -7.75 8.38
C GLU A 585 -33.11 -8.06 8.46
N MET A 586 -33.92 -7.02 8.28
CA MET A 586 -35.37 -7.11 8.21
C MET A 586 -35.81 -7.34 6.76
N GLN A 587 -36.73 -8.27 6.53
CA GLN A 587 -37.41 -8.38 5.24
C GLN A 587 -38.41 -7.23 5.11
N VAL A 588 -38.13 -6.30 4.19
CA VAL A 588 -38.92 -5.08 3.98
C VAL A 588 -39.33 -4.97 2.53
N SER A 589 -40.60 -4.66 2.26
CA SER A 589 -41.11 -4.47 0.91
C SER A 589 -40.66 -3.12 0.31
N GLY A 590 -40.65 -3.02 -1.01
CA GLY A 590 -40.35 -1.76 -1.71
C GLY A 590 -41.30 -0.63 -1.32
N GLU A 591 -42.60 -0.94 -1.15
CA GLU A 591 -43.61 0.04 -0.74
C GLU A 591 -43.37 0.60 0.66
N THR A 592 -42.96 -0.24 1.62
CA THR A 592 -42.61 0.24 2.97
C THR A 592 -41.39 1.16 2.91
N LEU A 593 -40.35 0.81 2.14
CA LEU A 593 -39.18 1.68 1.96
C LEU A 593 -39.54 3.01 1.26
N ARG A 594 -40.41 2.98 0.25
CA ARG A 594 -40.93 4.18 -0.46
C ARG A 594 -41.71 5.11 0.47
N SER A 595 -42.62 4.56 1.27
CA SER A 595 -43.41 5.32 2.23
C SER A 595 -42.56 5.98 3.32
N TRP A 596 -41.42 5.36 3.68
CA TRP A 596 -40.52 5.84 4.73
C TRP A 596 -39.50 6.87 4.22
N PHE A 597 -38.79 6.55 3.13
CA PHE A 597 -37.72 7.40 2.59
C PHE A 597 -38.18 8.39 1.50
N GLY A 598 -39.38 8.17 0.94
CA GLY A 598 -39.90 8.87 -0.23
C GLY A 598 -39.68 8.08 -1.52
N VAL A 599 -40.60 8.23 -2.48
CA VAL A 599 -40.58 7.49 -3.77
C VAL A 599 -39.34 7.82 -4.60
N TYR A 600 -38.82 9.05 -4.54
CA TYR A 600 -37.60 9.42 -5.27
C TYR A 600 -36.38 8.53 -4.97
N MET A 601 -36.34 7.87 -3.82
CA MET A 601 -35.24 6.98 -3.42
C MET A 601 -35.37 5.57 -4.03
N LEU A 602 -36.58 5.13 -4.33
CA LEU A 602 -36.88 3.89 -5.06
C LEU A 602 -37.94 4.20 -6.12
N PRO A 603 -37.55 4.90 -7.20
CA PRO A 603 -38.48 5.55 -8.11
C PRO A 603 -39.32 4.54 -8.88
N SER A 604 -40.56 4.92 -9.17
CA SER A 604 -41.34 4.27 -10.22
C SER A 604 -40.93 4.81 -11.60
N PRO A 605 -41.14 4.06 -12.68
CA PRO A 605 -40.82 4.49 -14.05
C PRO A 605 -41.35 5.89 -14.39
N THR A 606 -42.59 6.21 -14.01
CA THR A 606 -43.17 7.56 -14.22
C THR A 606 -42.38 8.66 -13.51
N VAL A 607 -41.85 8.39 -12.31
CA VAL A 607 -40.99 9.34 -11.58
C VAL A 607 -39.63 9.49 -12.27
N VAL A 608 -39.05 8.40 -12.77
CA VAL A 608 -37.80 8.46 -13.55
C VAL A 608 -37.98 9.31 -14.80
N GLU A 609 -39.02 9.05 -15.58
CA GLU A 609 -39.35 9.82 -16.80
C GLU A 609 -39.58 11.30 -16.49
N ALA A 610 -40.31 11.62 -15.42
CA ALA A 610 -40.52 12.99 -14.98
C ALA A 610 -39.20 13.69 -14.61
N VAL A 611 -38.29 13.04 -13.89
CA VAL A 611 -37.03 13.64 -13.42
C VAL A 611 -35.99 13.76 -14.55
N VAL A 612 -35.89 12.75 -15.41
CA VAL A 612 -34.96 12.73 -16.54
C VAL A 612 -35.45 13.68 -17.64
N GLY A 613 -36.75 13.76 -17.90
CA GLY A 613 -37.36 14.62 -18.91
C GLY A 613 -37.60 16.08 -18.49
N ALA A 614 -37.66 16.38 -17.18
CA ALA A 614 -37.93 17.74 -16.70
C ALA A 614 -36.70 18.66 -16.79
N SER A 615 -36.95 19.94 -17.05
CA SER A 615 -35.96 21.04 -16.99
C SER A 615 -35.93 21.77 -15.64
N ALA A 616 -36.94 21.58 -14.78
CA ALA A 616 -37.11 22.32 -13.53
C ALA A 616 -36.49 21.62 -12.31
N SER A 617 -35.86 22.41 -11.42
CA SER A 617 -35.17 21.94 -10.21
C SER A 617 -36.08 21.70 -8.99
N VAL A 618 -37.39 21.96 -9.11
CA VAL A 618 -38.29 22.17 -7.95
C VAL A 618 -38.93 20.88 -7.41
N ASN A 619 -38.90 19.76 -8.15
CA ASN A 619 -39.76 18.62 -7.83
C ASN A 619 -38.98 17.38 -7.36
N LEU A 620 -38.66 17.31 -6.06
CA LEU A 620 -38.26 16.04 -5.43
C LEU A 620 -39.53 15.24 -5.10
N HIS A 621 -39.81 14.20 -5.88
CA HIS A 621 -41.07 13.44 -5.78
C HIS A 621 -41.11 12.52 -4.56
N LEU A 622 -41.72 13.00 -3.47
CA LEU A 622 -41.88 12.23 -2.23
C LEU A 622 -42.96 11.14 -2.34
N PHE A 623 -44.03 11.41 -3.12
CA PHE A 623 -45.18 10.54 -3.31
C PHE A 623 -45.25 9.98 -4.74
N PRO A 624 -46.00 8.88 -4.98
CA PRO A 624 -46.18 8.34 -6.32
C PRO A 624 -46.83 9.35 -7.27
N LEU A 625 -46.48 9.27 -8.55
CA LEU A 625 -47.14 10.00 -9.62
C LEU A 625 -48.26 9.17 -10.26
N ALA A 626 -49.23 9.84 -10.86
CA ALA A 626 -50.26 9.20 -11.65
C ALA A 626 -49.67 8.69 -12.98
N ASP A 627 -49.93 7.42 -13.29
CA ASP A 627 -49.62 6.79 -14.57
C ASP A 627 -50.65 7.20 -15.65
N GLU A 628 -50.43 6.81 -16.91
CA GLU A 628 -51.34 7.03 -18.03
C GLU A 628 -52.77 6.51 -17.75
N MET A 629 -52.89 5.49 -16.90
CA MET A 629 -54.16 4.87 -16.48
C MET A 629 -54.86 5.60 -15.32
N GLY A 630 -54.29 6.70 -14.81
CA GLY A 630 -54.82 7.46 -13.67
C GLY A 630 -54.62 6.79 -12.31
N THR A 631 -53.83 5.71 -12.23
CA THR A 631 -53.44 5.02 -10.99
C THR A 631 -52.06 5.45 -10.52
N ALA A 632 -51.76 5.29 -9.22
CA ALA A 632 -50.39 5.47 -8.73
C ALA A 632 -49.47 4.36 -9.27
N ASP A 633 -48.38 4.73 -9.94
CA ASP A 633 -47.40 3.76 -10.44
C ASP A 633 -46.56 3.20 -9.29
N THR A 634 -46.72 1.91 -9.00
CA THR A 634 -46.00 1.16 -7.95
C THR A 634 -44.95 0.20 -8.51
N ARG A 635 -44.63 0.26 -9.81
CA ARG A 635 -43.56 -0.57 -10.38
C ARG A 635 -42.20 -0.17 -9.83
N GLU A 636 -41.30 -1.13 -9.68
CA GLU A 636 -39.89 -0.90 -9.36
C GLU A 636 -39.04 -1.45 -10.51
N ASN A 637 -38.36 -0.55 -11.21
CA ASN A 637 -37.40 -0.93 -12.26
C ASN A 637 -35.97 -0.83 -11.72
N VAL A 638 -35.01 -1.38 -12.47
CA VAL A 638 -33.61 -1.32 -12.05
C VAL A 638 -33.10 0.12 -12.07
N LEU A 639 -32.47 0.54 -10.96
CA LEU A 639 -31.93 1.89 -10.80
C LEU A 639 -30.92 2.28 -11.90
N SER A 640 -30.99 3.54 -12.35
CA SER A 640 -30.12 4.10 -13.38
C SER A 640 -29.20 5.19 -12.84
N SER A 641 -28.03 5.35 -13.47
CA SER A 641 -27.02 6.31 -13.03
C SER A 641 -27.46 7.74 -13.31
N ARG A 642 -28.02 7.99 -14.51
CA ARG A 642 -28.48 9.33 -14.93
C ARG A 642 -29.59 9.90 -14.05
N TYR A 643 -30.50 9.06 -13.54
CA TYR A 643 -31.55 9.49 -12.62
C TYR A 643 -30.97 10.10 -11.33
N PHE A 644 -30.03 9.40 -10.68
CA PHE A 644 -29.39 9.92 -9.46
C PHE A 644 -28.51 11.13 -9.74
N ASN A 645 -27.91 11.25 -10.93
CA ASN A 645 -27.20 12.46 -11.32
C ASN A 645 -28.15 13.67 -11.41
N ARG A 646 -29.40 13.49 -11.87
CA ARG A 646 -30.42 14.56 -11.81
C ARG A 646 -30.82 14.88 -10.37
N LEU A 647 -31.00 13.88 -9.51
CA LEU A 647 -31.30 14.10 -8.09
C LEU A 647 -30.18 14.84 -7.36
N LEU A 648 -28.91 14.55 -7.69
CA LEU A 648 -27.75 15.24 -7.10
C LEU A 648 -27.72 16.74 -7.41
N LEU A 649 -28.45 17.22 -8.42
CA LEU A 649 -28.60 18.66 -8.70
C LEU A 649 -29.59 19.35 -7.74
N MET A 650 -30.44 18.58 -7.05
CA MET A 650 -31.45 19.09 -6.12
C MET A 650 -30.86 19.24 -4.71
N GLU A 651 -30.94 20.45 -4.15
CA GLU A 651 -30.42 20.74 -2.79
C GLU A 651 -31.09 19.89 -1.70
N GLY A 652 -32.40 19.60 -1.83
CA GLY A 652 -33.12 18.72 -0.91
C GLY A 652 -32.52 17.31 -0.83
N PHE A 653 -32.13 16.74 -1.98
CA PHE A 653 -31.48 15.44 -2.04
C PHE A 653 -30.05 15.50 -1.47
N GLN A 654 -29.27 16.52 -1.84
CA GLN A 654 -27.92 16.73 -1.30
C GLN A 654 -27.94 16.79 0.25
N ASN A 655 -28.91 17.49 0.84
CA ASN A 655 -29.12 17.50 2.28
C ASN A 655 -29.42 16.11 2.85
N ARG A 656 -30.34 15.35 2.22
CA ARG A 656 -30.74 14.01 2.68
C ARG A 656 -29.57 13.04 2.75
N ILE A 657 -28.66 13.08 1.77
CA ILE A 657 -27.45 12.24 1.73
C ILE A 657 -26.24 12.89 2.42
N SER A 658 -26.46 13.96 3.20
CA SER A 658 -25.44 14.69 3.97
C SER A 658 -24.28 15.27 3.16
N ARG A 659 -24.59 15.71 1.93
CA ARG A 659 -23.71 16.40 0.99
C ARG A 659 -24.06 17.89 0.81
N ALA A 660 -24.85 18.45 1.72
CA ALA A 660 -25.21 19.88 1.75
C ALA A 660 -24.01 20.84 1.70
N PHE A 661 -22.84 20.40 2.19
CA PHE A 661 -21.61 21.19 2.13
C PHE A 661 -21.25 21.61 0.69
N MET A 662 -21.68 20.87 -0.34
CA MET A 662 -21.43 21.16 -1.75
C MET A 662 -21.86 22.58 -2.14
N GLY A 663 -23.00 23.07 -1.63
CA GLY A 663 -23.46 24.44 -1.87
C GLY A 663 -22.50 25.51 -1.33
N ASN A 664 -21.80 25.22 -0.23
CA ASN A 664 -20.89 26.16 0.43
C ASN A 664 -19.45 26.11 -0.10
N VAL A 665 -19.04 25.01 -0.72
CA VAL A 665 -17.66 24.79 -1.19
C VAL A 665 -17.51 24.85 -2.71
N SER A 666 -18.61 24.86 -3.46
CA SER A 666 -18.58 24.98 -4.92
C SER A 666 -17.75 26.20 -5.36
N GLY A 667 -16.73 25.97 -6.20
CA GLY A 667 -15.83 27.00 -6.71
C GLY A 667 -14.74 27.47 -5.75
N LYS A 668 -14.73 27.04 -4.48
CA LYS A 668 -13.65 27.35 -3.53
C LYS A 668 -12.41 26.51 -3.82
N ALA A 669 -11.26 27.04 -3.41
CA ALA A 669 -10.00 26.29 -3.42
C ALA A 669 -10.03 25.19 -2.36
N PRO A 670 -9.30 24.07 -2.58
CA PRO A 670 -9.03 23.14 -1.49
C PRO A 670 -8.22 23.85 -0.41
N GLU A 671 -8.40 23.45 0.85
CA GLU A 671 -7.58 23.95 1.94
C GLU A 671 -6.10 23.63 1.66
N PRO A 672 -5.18 24.61 1.71
CA PRO A 672 -3.78 24.38 1.40
C PRO A 672 -3.14 23.35 2.34
N VAL A 673 -2.50 22.33 1.77
CA VAL A 673 -1.82 21.29 2.54
C VAL A 673 -0.32 21.57 2.54
N VAL A 674 0.22 21.97 3.70
CA VAL A 674 1.65 22.23 3.89
C VAL A 674 2.33 20.96 4.42
N GLN A 675 3.22 20.35 3.63
CA GLN A 675 3.77 19.01 3.89
C GLN A 675 4.49 18.86 5.24
N TYR A 676 5.13 19.91 5.73
CA TYR A 676 5.94 19.91 6.96
C TYR A 676 5.41 20.90 7.99
N MET A 677 4.09 21.09 8.03
CA MET A 677 3.43 21.97 9.01
C MET A 677 3.73 21.48 10.44
N GLN A 678 4.16 22.39 11.31
CA GLN A 678 4.61 22.07 12.66
C GLN A 678 3.53 22.40 13.71
N PRO A 679 3.42 21.62 14.79
CA PRO A 679 2.60 21.96 15.94
C PRO A 679 3.25 23.07 16.80
N PRO A 680 2.47 23.80 17.63
CA PRO A 680 3.01 24.85 18.49
C PRO A 680 4.06 24.34 19.49
N GLU A 681 3.95 23.08 19.93
CA GLU A 681 4.92 22.43 20.83
C GLU A 681 6.33 22.32 20.24
N VAL A 682 6.44 22.24 18.90
CA VAL A 682 7.73 22.23 18.19
C VAL A 682 8.14 23.66 17.85
N LEU A 683 7.20 24.50 17.39
CA LEU A 683 7.47 25.89 17.01
C LEU A 683 8.00 26.76 18.16
N ARG A 684 7.65 26.46 19.42
CA ARG A 684 8.23 27.18 20.58
C ARG A 684 9.75 27.01 20.71
N HIS A 685 10.33 26.01 20.06
CA HIS A 685 11.77 25.77 20.06
C HIS A 685 12.48 26.43 18.88
N PHE A 686 11.75 26.99 17.92
CA PHE A 686 12.35 27.65 16.77
C PHE A 686 12.90 29.00 17.21
N THR A 687 14.10 29.32 16.77
CA THR A 687 14.64 30.67 16.90
C THR A 687 13.77 31.66 16.11
N ALA A 688 13.90 32.96 16.37
CA ALA A 688 13.11 33.96 15.63
C ALA A 688 13.37 33.90 14.11
N GLU A 689 14.60 33.58 13.68
CA GLU A 689 14.95 33.42 12.26
C GLU A 689 14.33 32.14 11.66
N GLU A 690 14.46 31.00 12.33
CA GLU A 690 13.83 29.75 11.87
C GLU A 690 12.30 29.86 11.82
N ARG A 691 11.71 30.60 12.75
CA ARG A 691 10.28 30.91 12.73
C ARG A 691 9.91 31.81 11.56
N ALA A 692 10.71 32.82 11.24
CA ALA A 692 10.52 33.63 10.04
C ALA A 692 10.61 32.78 8.76
N MET A 693 11.60 31.89 8.68
CA MET A 693 11.74 30.94 7.57
C MET A 693 10.53 30.01 7.47
N TYR A 694 10.03 29.49 8.60
CA TYR A 694 8.84 28.65 8.64
C TYR A 694 7.60 29.40 8.12
N GLU A 695 7.35 30.62 8.59
CA GLU A 695 6.22 31.42 8.13
C GLU A 695 6.34 31.80 6.65
N GLN A 696 7.55 32.10 6.18
CA GLN A 696 7.82 32.33 4.75
C GLN A 696 7.52 31.07 3.92
N TYR A 697 7.95 29.89 4.39
CA TYR A 697 7.63 28.61 3.73
C TYR A 697 6.12 28.36 3.68
N VAL A 698 5.41 28.56 4.80
CA VAL A 698 3.94 28.41 4.86
C VAL A 698 3.25 29.37 3.90
N LYS A 699 3.69 30.63 3.85
CA LYS A 699 3.18 31.66 2.95
C LYS A 699 3.40 31.31 1.47
N GLU A 700 4.60 30.87 1.11
CA GLU A 700 4.94 30.50 -0.26
C GLU A 700 4.14 29.29 -0.73
N GLN A 701 4.04 28.24 0.10
CA GLN A 701 3.25 27.05 -0.24
C GLN A 701 1.76 27.39 -0.38
N THR A 702 1.23 28.18 0.56
CA THR A 702 -0.17 28.62 0.54
C THR A 702 -0.47 29.46 -0.69
N SER A 703 0.37 30.46 -0.97
CA SER A 703 0.20 31.36 -2.12
C SER A 703 0.33 30.60 -3.44
N LYS A 704 1.27 29.65 -3.53
CA LYS A 704 1.45 28.80 -4.70
C LYS A 704 0.22 27.94 -4.98
N GLN A 705 -0.30 27.23 -3.97
CA GLN A 705 -1.47 26.35 -4.15
C GLN A 705 -2.74 27.15 -4.49
N LEU A 706 -2.95 28.30 -3.85
CA LEU A 706 -4.08 29.18 -4.17
C LEU A 706 -3.94 29.81 -5.56
N GLY A 707 -2.72 30.20 -5.96
CA GLY A 707 -2.43 30.72 -7.31
C GLY A 707 -2.59 29.65 -8.40
N GLU A 708 -2.18 28.42 -8.11
CA GLU A 708 -2.39 27.25 -8.98
C GLU A 708 -3.88 26.99 -9.19
N TRP A 709 -4.67 26.97 -8.11
CA TRP A 709 -6.13 26.84 -8.18
C TRP A 709 -6.79 27.98 -8.96
N ALA A 710 -6.38 29.24 -8.70
CA ALA A 710 -6.88 30.39 -9.41
C ALA A 710 -6.59 30.31 -10.92
N THR A 711 -5.43 29.79 -11.31
CA THR A 711 -5.07 29.57 -12.72
C THR A 711 -5.90 28.45 -13.33
N ALA A 712 -6.04 27.31 -12.65
CA ALA A 712 -6.86 26.19 -13.11
C ALA A 712 -8.34 26.58 -13.30
N MET A 713 -8.90 27.36 -12.37
CA MET A 713 -10.31 27.77 -12.41
C MET A 713 -10.63 28.84 -13.45
N ARG A 714 -9.62 29.51 -14.03
CA ARG A 714 -9.83 30.32 -15.26
C ARG A 714 -10.19 29.46 -16.46
N ARG A 715 -9.91 28.14 -16.43
CA ARG A 715 -10.27 27.14 -17.46
C ARG A 715 -9.86 27.57 -18.87
N ARG A 716 -8.68 28.17 -18.97
CA ARG A 716 -8.11 28.66 -20.22
C ARG A 716 -7.64 27.49 -21.06
N ARG A 717 -7.86 27.58 -22.37
CA ARG A 717 -7.39 26.58 -23.34
C ARG A 717 -6.54 27.21 -24.42
N TRP A 718 -5.56 26.46 -24.89
CA TRP A 718 -4.66 26.88 -25.96
C TRP A 718 -5.36 26.75 -27.32
N ILE A 719 -5.54 27.86 -28.03
CA ILE A 719 -6.18 27.88 -29.35
C ILE A 719 -5.08 27.92 -30.42
N PRO A 720 -4.81 26.80 -31.13
CA PRO A 720 -3.68 26.71 -32.07
C PRO A 720 -3.79 27.70 -33.23
N ASP A 721 -4.99 27.96 -33.72
CA ASP A 721 -5.23 28.87 -34.86
C ASP A 721 -4.81 30.31 -34.57
N ARG A 722 -4.77 30.69 -33.29
CA ARG A 722 -4.43 32.04 -32.83
C ARG A 722 -3.15 32.09 -31.99
N GLN A 723 -2.57 30.93 -31.68
CA GLN A 723 -1.36 30.76 -30.86
C GLN A 723 -1.46 31.53 -29.52
N GLN A 724 -2.63 31.47 -28.89
CA GLN A 724 -2.92 32.17 -27.62
C GLN A 724 -3.84 31.32 -26.74
N TYR A 725 -3.80 31.58 -25.44
CA TYR A 725 -4.80 31.06 -24.51
C TYR A 725 -6.09 31.88 -24.56
N GLY A 726 -7.23 31.20 -24.63
CA GLY A 726 -8.57 31.78 -24.55
C GLY A 726 -9.33 31.32 -23.32
N HIS A 727 -10.21 32.18 -22.78
CA HIS A 727 -11.20 31.79 -21.75
C HIS A 727 -12.63 32.12 -22.22
N VAL A 728 -13.59 31.33 -21.77
CA VAL A 728 -15.01 31.53 -22.08
C VAL A 728 -15.53 32.71 -21.26
N VAL A 729 -16.08 33.72 -21.94
CA VAL A 729 -16.70 34.89 -21.30
C VAL A 729 -18.22 34.74 -21.23
N ALA A 730 -18.82 34.22 -22.30
CA ALA A 730 -20.26 34.01 -22.39
C ALA A 730 -20.58 32.65 -23.02
N GLN A 731 -21.68 32.06 -22.56
CA GLN A 731 -22.24 30.81 -23.07
C GLN A 731 -23.62 31.11 -23.65
N GLY A 732 -23.87 30.68 -24.88
CA GLY A 732 -25.20 30.72 -25.48
C GLY A 732 -26.12 29.61 -24.94
N TYR A 733 -27.34 29.56 -25.46
CA TYR A 733 -28.20 28.39 -25.28
C TYR A 733 -27.68 27.23 -26.12
N GLY A 734 -27.90 26.01 -25.67
CA GLY A 734 -27.59 24.84 -26.50
C GLY A 734 -28.50 24.80 -27.74
N VAL A 735 -27.90 24.58 -28.90
CA VAL A 735 -28.55 24.58 -30.21
C VAL A 735 -28.24 23.25 -30.90
N SER A 736 -29.27 22.61 -31.47
CA SER A 736 -29.07 21.47 -32.35
C SER A 736 -28.47 21.95 -33.67
N VAL A 737 -27.34 21.36 -34.06
CA VAL A 737 -26.63 21.64 -35.31
C VAL A 737 -26.50 20.38 -36.15
N VAL A 738 -26.32 20.57 -37.45
CA VAL A 738 -26.09 19.50 -38.42
C VAL A 738 -24.94 19.89 -39.35
N ASP A 739 -24.24 18.89 -39.88
CA ASP A 739 -23.18 19.13 -40.86
C ASP A 739 -23.70 18.96 -42.30
N LEU A 740 -23.32 19.91 -43.15
CA LEU A 740 -23.60 19.96 -44.58
C LEU A 740 -22.28 19.82 -45.35
N GLU A 741 -22.22 18.90 -46.30
CA GLU A 741 -21.05 18.66 -47.16
C GLU A 741 -21.25 19.34 -48.52
N HIS A 742 -20.32 20.23 -48.89
CA HIS A 742 -20.39 20.96 -50.16
C HIS A 742 -20.29 19.99 -51.35
N ALA A 743 -21.20 20.10 -52.31
CA ALA A 743 -21.32 19.16 -53.42
C ALA A 743 -20.06 19.08 -54.30
N ASP A 744 -19.39 20.22 -54.53
CA ASP A 744 -18.22 20.29 -55.42
C ASP A 744 -16.85 20.16 -54.71
N THR A 745 -16.69 20.72 -53.50
CA THR A 745 -15.40 20.80 -52.79
C THR A 745 -15.24 19.80 -51.65
N ALA A 746 -16.32 19.10 -51.28
CA ALA A 746 -16.39 18.26 -50.07
C ALA A 746 -16.05 18.99 -48.76
N ALA A 747 -16.11 20.33 -48.75
CA ALA A 747 -15.96 21.13 -47.54
C ALA A 747 -17.15 20.92 -46.61
N VAL A 748 -16.91 20.81 -45.31
CA VAL A 748 -17.97 20.58 -44.31
C VAL A 748 -18.31 21.90 -43.62
N LEU A 749 -19.60 22.26 -43.67
CA LEU A 749 -20.16 23.43 -43.00
C LEU A 749 -21.15 22.97 -41.92
N THR A 750 -21.02 23.50 -40.71
CA THR A 750 -21.98 23.24 -39.63
C THR A 750 -23.04 24.34 -39.61
N VAL A 751 -24.32 23.97 -39.65
CA VAL A 751 -25.46 24.91 -39.60
C VAL A 751 -26.41 24.59 -38.46
N SER A 752 -27.13 25.59 -37.94
CA SER A 752 -28.15 25.37 -36.92
C SER A 752 -29.37 24.68 -37.53
N ALA A 753 -29.79 23.56 -36.95
CA ALA A 753 -30.92 22.78 -37.42
C ALA A 753 -32.23 23.59 -37.40
N LYS A 754 -32.37 24.48 -36.40
CA LYS A 754 -33.55 25.35 -36.26
C LYS A 754 -33.68 26.39 -37.38
N ALA A 755 -32.57 26.95 -37.87
CA ALA A 755 -32.63 27.94 -38.96
C ALA A 755 -32.98 27.30 -40.31
N PHE A 756 -32.57 26.04 -40.52
CA PHE A 756 -32.76 25.31 -41.78
C PHE A 756 -33.80 24.17 -41.67
N GLU A 757 -34.69 24.21 -40.68
CA GLU A 757 -35.59 23.10 -40.32
C GLU A 757 -36.43 22.59 -41.49
N ARG A 758 -36.94 23.50 -42.34
CA ARG A 758 -37.75 23.15 -43.53
C ARG A 758 -36.95 22.38 -44.58
N GLU A 759 -35.73 22.84 -44.87
CA GLU A 759 -34.85 22.23 -45.88
C GLU A 759 -34.28 20.90 -45.37
N LEU A 760 -33.98 20.81 -44.08
CA LEU A 760 -33.54 19.59 -43.42
C LEU A 760 -34.64 18.53 -43.35
N ALA A 761 -35.89 18.92 -43.08
CA ALA A 761 -37.03 18.00 -43.14
C ALA A 761 -37.22 17.43 -44.57
N ALA A 762 -37.05 18.26 -45.60
CA ALA A 762 -37.08 17.82 -47.00
C ALA A 762 -35.91 16.89 -47.34
N ALA A 763 -34.71 17.16 -46.84
CA ALA A 763 -33.53 16.30 -47.03
C ALA A 763 -33.61 14.96 -46.28
N LYS A 764 -34.22 14.92 -45.09
CA LYS A 764 -34.48 13.67 -44.36
C LYS A 764 -35.47 12.77 -45.12
N GLY A 765 -36.41 13.36 -45.87
CA GLY A 765 -37.35 12.63 -46.74
C GLY A 765 -36.76 12.19 -48.09
N ASN A 766 -35.71 12.87 -48.59
CA ASN A 766 -35.02 12.54 -49.83
C ASN A 766 -33.50 12.76 -49.69
N THR A 767 -32.74 11.66 -49.59
CA THR A 767 -31.27 11.67 -49.40
C THR A 767 -30.48 12.32 -50.55
N SER A 768 -31.12 12.53 -51.71
CA SER A 768 -30.52 13.25 -52.86
C SER A 768 -30.82 14.75 -52.88
N HIS A 769 -31.56 15.27 -51.89
CA HIS A 769 -31.92 16.68 -51.80
C HIS A 769 -30.69 17.56 -51.55
N ILE A 770 -30.56 18.63 -52.34
CA ILE A 770 -29.49 19.61 -52.23
C ILE A 770 -30.03 20.80 -51.44
N ILE A 771 -29.33 21.16 -50.36
CA ILE A 771 -29.60 22.31 -49.51
C ILE A 771 -28.75 23.47 -50.02
N MET A 772 -29.39 24.60 -50.35
CA MET A 772 -28.70 25.76 -50.91
C MET A 772 -28.42 26.78 -49.82
N VAL A 773 -27.15 26.93 -49.42
CA VAL A 773 -26.72 27.93 -48.44
C VAL A 773 -25.93 29.00 -49.18
N GLU A 774 -26.41 30.24 -49.16
CA GLU A 774 -25.78 31.38 -49.86
C GLU A 774 -25.48 31.13 -51.35
N GLY A 775 -26.32 30.32 -52.02
CA GLY A 775 -26.18 29.99 -53.44
C GLY A 775 -25.20 28.85 -53.75
N GLN A 776 -24.58 28.25 -52.74
CA GLN A 776 -23.75 27.04 -52.86
C GLN A 776 -24.55 25.78 -52.51
N ALA A 777 -24.30 24.70 -53.25
CA ALA A 777 -25.00 23.43 -53.11
C ALA A 777 -24.34 22.54 -52.06
N TYR A 778 -25.08 22.15 -51.02
CA TYR A 778 -24.63 21.22 -49.99
C TYR A 778 -25.54 20.00 -49.89
N LYS A 779 -24.99 18.87 -49.43
CA LYS A 779 -25.71 17.66 -49.09
C LYS A 779 -25.70 17.45 -47.58
N LEU A 780 -26.82 17.00 -47.03
CA LEU A 780 -26.90 16.68 -45.60
C LEU A 780 -26.05 15.44 -45.29
N ARG A 781 -25.15 15.53 -44.31
CA ARG A 781 -24.38 14.37 -43.84
C ARG A 781 -25.24 13.52 -42.90
N PRO A 782 -25.39 12.20 -43.15
CA PRO A 782 -26.15 11.32 -42.26
C PRO A 782 -25.51 11.28 -40.87
N ASP A 783 -26.35 11.20 -39.83
CA ASP A 783 -25.97 11.07 -38.41
C ASP A 783 -25.12 12.22 -37.83
N SER A 784 -25.08 13.38 -38.50
CA SER A 784 -24.31 14.56 -38.06
C SER A 784 -25.06 15.46 -37.06
N GLU A 785 -26.29 15.12 -36.72
CA GLU A 785 -27.12 15.90 -35.79
C GLU A 785 -26.55 15.80 -34.37
N ARG A 786 -26.13 16.94 -33.83
CA ARG A 786 -25.54 17.03 -32.50
C ARG A 786 -25.99 18.29 -31.77
N PHE A 787 -25.92 18.27 -30.45
CA PHE A 787 -26.25 19.39 -29.59
C PHE A 787 -24.96 20.10 -29.16
N VAL A 788 -24.82 21.38 -29.50
CA VAL A 788 -23.62 22.18 -29.19
C VAL A 788 -24.01 23.49 -28.52
N VAL A 789 -23.09 24.05 -27.75
CA VAL A 789 -23.24 25.35 -27.10
C VAL A 789 -22.28 26.35 -27.78
N PRO A 790 -22.79 27.44 -28.38
CA PRO A 790 -21.95 28.54 -28.84
C PRO A 790 -21.28 29.24 -27.65
N LEU A 791 -19.96 29.44 -27.73
CA LEU A 791 -19.12 30.05 -26.71
C LEU A 791 -18.46 31.31 -27.28
N SER A 792 -18.55 32.43 -26.57
CA SER A 792 -17.73 33.61 -26.85
C SER A 792 -16.46 33.55 -26.00
N VAL A 793 -15.32 33.38 -26.67
CA VAL A 793 -14.01 33.11 -26.06
C VAL A 793 -13.10 34.31 -26.23
N ARG A 794 -12.64 34.87 -25.11
CA ARG A 794 -11.71 36.01 -25.08
C ARG A 794 -10.27 35.54 -25.01
N LEU A 795 -9.47 35.99 -25.97
CA LEU A 795 -8.02 35.77 -26.05
C LEU A 795 -7.24 36.69 -25.11
N GLU A 796 -5.96 36.39 -24.89
CA GLU A 796 -5.03 37.26 -24.18
C GLU A 796 -4.89 38.64 -24.82
N SER A 797 -4.95 38.72 -26.15
CA SER A 797 -4.94 39.99 -26.92
C SER A 797 -6.15 40.90 -26.62
N GLY A 798 -7.18 40.37 -25.96
CA GLY A 798 -8.44 41.07 -25.72
C GLY A 798 -9.50 40.86 -26.83
N GLU A 799 -9.16 40.17 -27.91
CA GLU A 799 -10.11 39.78 -28.96
C GLU A 799 -11.12 38.74 -28.46
N VAL A 800 -12.35 38.78 -28.99
CA VAL A 800 -13.41 37.81 -28.70
C VAL A 800 -13.71 37.03 -29.96
N LEU A 801 -13.70 35.69 -29.85
CA LEU A 801 -13.98 34.75 -30.91
C LEU A 801 -15.19 33.91 -30.53
N ASP A 802 -16.10 33.70 -31.47
CA ASP A 802 -17.19 32.75 -31.29
C ASP A 802 -16.76 31.37 -31.80
N MET A 803 -16.93 30.37 -30.96
CA MET A 803 -16.61 28.97 -31.26
C MET A 803 -17.57 28.03 -30.56
N THR A 804 -17.69 26.79 -31.03
CA THR A 804 -18.52 25.79 -30.37
C THR A 804 -17.80 25.18 -29.17
N ASP A 805 -18.55 24.74 -28.17
CA ASP A 805 -18.05 23.96 -27.03
C ASP A 805 -17.37 22.65 -27.45
N GLU A 806 -17.84 22.01 -28.51
CA GLU A 806 -17.19 20.85 -29.10
C GLU A 806 -15.77 21.17 -29.61
N ALA A 807 -15.61 22.26 -30.36
CA ALA A 807 -14.32 22.68 -30.88
C ALA A 807 -13.40 23.13 -29.74
N PHE A 808 -13.91 23.94 -28.83
CA PHE A 808 -13.16 24.41 -27.66
C PHE A 808 -12.77 23.26 -26.72
N GLY A 809 -13.64 22.26 -26.56
CA GLY A 809 -13.42 21.09 -25.72
C GLY A 809 -12.25 20.20 -26.16
N ARG A 810 -11.90 20.23 -27.46
CA ARG A 810 -10.74 19.51 -28.03
C ARG A 810 -9.40 20.19 -27.74
N TYR A 811 -9.40 21.48 -27.37
CA TYR A 811 -8.18 22.22 -27.09
C TYR A 811 -7.61 21.92 -25.70
N GLU A 812 -6.28 21.97 -25.59
CA GLU A 812 -5.55 21.66 -24.36
C GLU A 812 -5.75 22.75 -23.30
N LEU A 813 -5.93 22.34 -22.04
CA LEU A 813 -6.06 23.24 -20.90
C LEU A 813 -4.69 23.79 -20.49
N GLU A 814 -4.64 25.05 -20.05
CA GLU A 814 -3.41 25.67 -19.50
C GLU A 814 -2.88 24.89 -18.29
N LEU A 815 -3.77 24.44 -17.42
CA LEU A 815 -3.45 23.66 -16.24
C LEU A 815 -4.60 22.71 -15.90
N LEU A 816 -4.28 21.43 -15.70
CA LEU A 816 -5.23 20.41 -15.24
C LEU A 816 -4.71 19.76 -13.95
N PRO A 817 -5.04 20.32 -12.77
CA PRO A 817 -4.61 19.72 -11.51
C PRO A 817 -5.45 18.46 -11.20
N ARG A 818 -4.93 17.57 -10.35
CA ARG A 818 -5.65 16.32 -10.01
C ARG A 818 -6.89 16.56 -9.14
N ASN A 819 -6.91 17.66 -8.40
CA ASN A 819 -7.94 18.03 -7.43
C ASN A 819 -9.07 18.91 -8.00
N VAL A 820 -9.26 18.95 -9.33
CA VAL A 820 -10.33 19.76 -9.97
C VAL A 820 -11.72 19.45 -9.41
N ASN A 821 -11.97 18.18 -9.04
CA ASN A 821 -13.26 17.73 -8.52
C ASN A 821 -13.33 17.67 -6.99
N HIS A 822 -12.33 18.18 -6.27
CA HIS A 822 -12.26 18.07 -4.79
C HIS A 822 -13.51 18.63 -4.09
N ALA A 823 -14.15 19.67 -4.66
CA ALA A 823 -15.33 20.32 -4.08
C ALA A 823 -16.52 19.37 -3.88
N LEU A 824 -16.65 18.31 -4.69
CA LEU A 824 -17.69 17.29 -4.52
C LEU A 824 -17.52 16.48 -3.22
N ASN A 825 -16.29 16.36 -2.73
CA ASN A 825 -15.91 15.64 -1.51
C ASN A 825 -14.82 16.42 -0.75
N TYR A 826 -15.14 17.65 -0.35
CA TYR A 826 -14.16 18.59 0.21
C TYR A 826 -13.40 17.98 1.40
N GLY A 827 -12.07 17.94 1.31
CA GLY A 827 -11.17 17.41 2.33
C GLY A 827 -11.13 15.89 2.46
N ILE A 828 -11.73 15.14 1.52
CA ILE A 828 -11.69 13.67 1.43
C ILE A 828 -10.80 13.29 0.21
N GLY A 829 -10.85 12.06 -0.27
CA GLY A 829 -10.21 11.66 -1.53
C GLY A 829 -10.77 12.39 -2.74
N ASP A 830 -9.91 12.61 -3.73
CA ASP A 830 -10.28 13.14 -5.05
C ASP A 830 -10.85 12.02 -5.92
N TYR A 831 -12.08 12.20 -6.41
CA TYR A 831 -12.75 11.23 -7.28
C TYR A 831 -13.06 11.86 -8.64
N ALA A 832 -12.87 11.08 -9.71
CA ALA A 832 -13.17 11.50 -11.08
C ALA A 832 -14.66 11.35 -11.46
N TYR A 833 -15.50 10.88 -10.54
CA TYR A 833 -16.89 10.51 -10.74
C TYR A 833 -17.78 11.01 -9.59
N ASN A 834 -19.09 10.95 -9.76
CA ASN A 834 -20.04 11.40 -8.74
C ASN A 834 -20.15 10.38 -7.60
N ARG A 835 -19.30 10.52 -6.57
CA ARG A 835 -19.29 9.67 -5.38
C ARG A 835 -20.61 9.69 -4.56
N GLY A 836 -21.46 10.69 -4.77
CA GLY A 836 -22.81 10.75 -4.18
C GLY A 836 -23.85 9.89 -4.91
N ASN A 837 -23.51 9.32 -6.05
CA ASN A 837 -24.33 8.40 -6.83
C ASN A 837 -23.83 6.97 -6.60
N TYR A 838 -24.64 6.15 -5.93
CA TYR A 838 -24.31 4.76 -5.65
C TYR A 838 -24.07 3.95 -6.93
N ILE A 839 -24.94 4.11 -7.93
CA ILE A 839 -24.87 3.35 -9.18
C ILE A 839 -23.61 3.71 -9.97
N GLU A 840 -23.33 5.01 -10.12
CA GLU A 840 -22.12 5.48 -10.82
C GLU A 840 -20.85 5.04 -10.10
N THR A 841 -20.84 5.12 -8.76
CA THR A 841 -19.70 4.67 -7.95
C THR A 841 -19.41 3.18 -8.16
N GLN A 842 -20.45 2.34 -8.10
CA GLN A 842 -20.29 0.90 -8.28
C GLN A 842 -19.98 0.50 -9.73
N ASP A 843 -20.43 1.28 -10.72
CA ASP A 843 -20.03 1.15 -12.13
C ASP A 843 -18.53 1.49 -12.31
N VAL A 844 -18.01 2.55 -11.66
CA VAL A 844 -16.57 2.87 -11.71
C VAL A 844 -15.73 1.78 -11.04
N ILE A 845 -16.15 1.27 -9.88
CA ILE A 845 -15.46 0.14 -9.24
C ILE A 845 -15.43 -1.08 -10.17
N TRP A 846 -16.52 -1.33 -10.91
CA TRP A 846 -16.58 -2.40 -11.90
C TRP A 846 -15.56 -2.19 -13.04
N GLU A 847 -15.47 -0.97 -13.56
CA GLU A 847 -14.55 -0.60 -14.63
C GLU A 847 -13.09 -0.71 -14.19
N GLU A 848 -12.75 -0.21 -13.00
CA GLU A 848 -11.41 -0.31 -12.43
C GLU A 848 -10.97 -1.77 -12.26
N GLN A 849 -11.86 -2.62 -11.74
CA GLN A 849 -11.56 -4.04 -11.55
C GLN A 849 -11.49 -4.81 -12.88
N THR A 850 -12.18 -4.34 -13.91
CA THR A 850 -12.07 -4.89 -15.27
C THR A 850 -10.76 -4.49 -15.91
N ALA A 851 -10.36 -3.22 -15.76
CA ALA A 851 -9.08 -2.70 -16.26
C ALA A 851 -7.88 -3.35 -15.57
N SER A 852 -8.00 -3.70 -14.28
CA SER A 852 -6.95 -4.41 -13.53
C SER A 852 -6.88 -5.92 -13.83
N GLY A 853 -7.86 -6.47 -14.54
CA GLY A 853 -7.97 -7.90 -14.86
C GLY A 853 -8.46 -8.77 -13.70
N GLU A 854 -8.99 -8.17 -12.63
CA GLU A 854 -9.67 -8.90 -11.55
C GLU A 854 -11.03 -9.43 -11.99
N GLU A 855 -11.80 -8.59 -12.70
CA GLU A 855 -13.07 -8.95 -13.32
C GLU A 855 -12.91 -9.19 -14.84
N GLY A 856 -13.70 -10.13 -15.39
CA GLY A 856 -13.68 -10.40 -16.83
C GLY A 856 -14.24 -11.75 -17.24
N TRP A 857 -14.30 -11.98 -18.56
CA TRP A 857 -14.71 -13.28 -19.12
C TRP A 857 -13.64 -14.35 -18.90
N SER A 858 -13.97 -15.38 -18.13
CA SER A 858 -13.07 -16.45 -17.71
C SER A 858 -13.70 -17.82 -17.94
N PRO A 859 -12.95 -18.86 -18.33
CA PRO A 859 -13.48 -20.22 -18.43
C PRO A 859 -14.18 -20.64 -17.14
N ALA A 860 -15.40 -21.17 -17.29
CA ALA A 860 -16.23 -21.56 -16.17
C ALA A 860 -15.71 -22.83 -15.49
N THR A 861 -15.87 -22.90 -14.19
CA THR A 861 -15.67 -24.11 -13.39
C THR A 861 -17.00 -24.63 -12.86
N HIS A 862 -17.03 -25.90 -12.48
CA HIS A 862 -18.19 -26.51 -11.84
C HIS A 862 -18.61 -25.78 -10.54
N ALA A 863 -17.66 -25.18 -9.83
CA ALA A 863 -17.86 -24.54 -8.53
C ALA A 863 -18.26 -23.06 -8.62
N ASP A 864 -18.25 -22.45 -9.80
CA ASP A 864 -18.53 -21.00 -9.99
C ASP A 864 -20.00 -20.60 -9.75
N GLY A 865 -20.83 -21.52 -9.23
CA GLY A 865 -22.23 -21.23 -8.90
C GLY A 865 -23.15 -21.20 -10.12
N LEU A 866 -22.88 -22.00 -11.15
CA LEU A 866 -23.73 -22.10 -12.35
C LEU A 866 -25.19 -22.40 -11.95
N ARG A 867 -26.09 -21.55 -12.43
CA ARG A 867 -27.53 -21.56 -12.11
C ARG A 867 -28.33 -20.95 -13.26
N ALA A 868 -29.62 -21.24 -13.29
CA ALA A 868 -30.54 -20.66 -14.27
C ALA A 868 -30.52 -19.12 -14.20
N GLY A 869 -30.59 -18.47 -15.36
CA GLY A 869 -30.60 -17.00 -15.47
C GLY A 869 -29.21 -16.33 -15.44
N LEU A 870 -28.13 -17.08 -15.18
CA LEU A 870 -26.76 -16.55 -15.21
C LEU A 870 -26.32 -16.24 -16.66
N PRO A 871 -25.87 -15.00 -16.96
CA PRO A 871 -25.33 -14.66 -18.26
C PRO A 871 -23.94 -15.28 -18.45
N VAL A 872 -23.74 -15.89 -19.62
CA VAL A 872 -22.50 -16.59 -19.98
C VAL A 872 -22.11 -16.27 -21.43
N ARG A 873 -20.86 -16.54 -21.79
CA ARG A 873 -20.46 -16.67 -23.20
C ARG A 873 -20.13 -18.12 -23.49
N ALA A 874 -20.78 -18.71 -24.48
CA ALA A 874 -20.63 -20.12 -24.82
C ALA A 874 -20.14 -20.27 -26.27
N ARG A 875 -19.27 -21.26 -26.53
CA ARG A 875 -18.86 -21.60 -27.91
C ARG A 875 -19.85 -22.58 -28.51
N ARG A 876 -20.60 -22.12 -29.50
CA ARG A 876 -21.67 -22.85 -30.17
C ARG A 876 -21.13 -24.02 -31.01
N HIS A 877 -21.90 -25.11 -31.12
CA HIS A 877 -21.59 -26.18 -32.06
C HIS A 877 -21.88 -25.70 -33.49
N VAL A 878 -20.89 -25.71 -34.38
CA VAL A 878 -21.11 -25.33 -35.79
C VAL A 878 -21.19 -26.55 -36.70
N GLY A 879 -20.52 -27.66 -36.34
CA GLY A 879 -20.49 -28.89 -37.14
C GLY A 879 -19.49 -29.90 -36.61
N MET A 880 -19.24 -30.96 -37.37
CA MET A 880 -18.19 -31.95 -37.10
C MET A 880 -17.13 -31.91 -38.22
N ASN A 881 -15.85 -32.04 -37.86
CA ASN A 881 -14.76 -32.24 -38.81
C ASN A 881 -14.79 -33.66 -39.38
N ALA A 882 -14.11 -33.87 -40.52
CA ALA A 882 -13.99 -35.19 -41.17
C ALA A 882 -13.32 -36.28 -40.30
N ASN A 883 -12.55 -35.88 -39.29
CA ASN A 883 -11.92 -36.76 -38.29
C ASN A 883 -12.83 -37.06 -37.08
N GLY A 884 -14.06 -36.55 -37.06
CA GLY A 884 -15.03 -36.72 -35.98
C GLY A 884 -14.95 -35.69 -34.84
N SER A 885 -14.03 -34.71 -34.87
CA SER A 885 -13.94 -33.68 -33.83
C SER A 885 -15.01 -32.59 -34.00
N ARG A 886 -15.66 -32.15 -32.90
CA ARG A 886 -16.62 -31.03 -32.89
C ARG A 886 -15.96 -29.71 -33.29
N ILE A 887 -16.57 -28.98 -34.24
CA ILE A 887 -16.20 -27.61 -34.61
C ILE A 887 -16.96 -26.65 -33.68
N VAL A 888 -16.20 -25.81 -32.98
CA VAL A 888 -16.73 -24.83 -32.02
C VAL A 888 -16.56 -23.40 -32.55
N SER A 889 -17.59 -22.57 -32.40
CA SER A 889 -17.56 -21.17 -32.81
C SER A 889 -16.68 -20.30 -31.89
N SER A 890 -16.61 -19.01 -32.20
CA SER A 890 -16.24 -17.98 -31.23
C SER A 890 -17.30 -17.90 -30.10
N PRO A 891 -16.93 -17.45 -28.89
CA PRO A 891 -17.88 -17.30 -27.79
C PRO A 891 -18.99 -16.30 -28.13
N GLN A 892 -20.25 -16.73 -27.97
CA GLN A 892 -21.44 -15.91 -28.15
C GLN A 892 -22.17 -15.76 -26.81
N ARG A 893 -22.87 -14.63 -26.60
CA ARG A 893 -23.67 -14.40 -25.40
C ARG A 893 -24.82 -15.41 -25.31
N ALA A 894 -25.01 -15.99 -24.15
CA ALA A 894 -26.07 -16.92 -23.84
C ALA A 894 -26.48 -16.83 -22.37
N VAL A 895 -27.62 -17.43 -22.01
CA VAL A 895 -28.08 -17.56 -20.63
C VAL A 895 -28.19 -19.02 -20.26
N ILE A 896 -27.79 -19.38 -19.05
CA ILE A 896 -27.99 -20.74 -18.56
C ILE A 896 -29.49 -20.98 -18.34
N VAL A 897 -30.03 -22.00 -19.00
CA VAL A 897 -31.40 -22.48 -18.78
C VAL A 897 -31.43 -23.47 -17.63
N ALA A 898 -30.49 -24.42 -17.63
CA ALA A 898 -30.34 -25.40 -16.56
C ALA A 898 -28.90 -25.91 -16.49
N TYR A 899 -28.47 -26.25 -15.28
CA TYR A 899 -27.20 -26.91 -15.04
C TYR A 899 -27.35 -27.96 -13.95
N ASP A 900 -27.22 -29.24 -14.35
CA ASP A 900 -27.29 -30.35 -13.42
C ASP A 900 -25.92 -30.56 -12.77
N ARG A 901 -25.84 -30.28 -11.47
CA ARG A 901 -24.61 -30.41 -10.68
C ARG A 901 -24.27 -31.86 -10.36
N GLN A 902 -25.30 -32.67 -10.16
CA GLN A 902 -25.17 -34.07 -9.76
C GLN A 902 -24.49 -34.88 -10.88
N PRO A 903 -23.36 -35.56 -10.61
CA PRO A 903 -22.58 -36.24 -11.65
C PRO A 903 -23.36 -37.28 -12.46
N PHE A 904 -24.40 -37.89 -11.88
CA PHE A 904 -25.20 -38.91 -12.56
C PHE A 904 -26.26 -38.32 -13.51
N PHE A 905 -26.69 -37.07 -13.30
CA PHE A 905 -27.52 -36.35 -14.28
C PHE A 905 -26.66 -35.65 -15.34
N ASN A 906 -25.37 -35.46 -15.07
CA ASN A 906 -24.44 -34.77 -15.96
C ASN A 906 -23.05 -35.43 -15.96
N PRO A 907 -22.89 -36.57 -16.65
CA PRO A 907 -21.63 -37.31 -16.72
C PRO A 907 -20.55 -36.53 -17.50
N GLU A 908 -19.29 -36.96 -17.41
CA GLU A 908 -18.21 -36.34 -18.18
C GLU A 908 -18.29 -36.69 -19.68
N PRO A 909 -18.04 -35.73 -20.60
CA PRO A 909 -17.79 -34.31 -20.34
C PRO A 909 -19.08 -33.58 -19.92
N ARG A 910 -19.02 -32.80 -18.83
CA ARG A 910 -20.19 -32.07 -18.32
C ARG A 910 -20.78 -31.12 -19.35
N LEU A 911 -22.11 -31.11 -19.44
CA LEU A 911 -22.90 -30.25 -20.33
C LEU A 911 -23.65 -29.18 -19.53
N VAL A 912 -23.95 -28.07 -20.20
CA VAL A 912 -24.82 -27.01 -19.68
C VAL A 912 -25.81 -26.65 -20.76
N ARG A 913 -27.09 -26.60 -20.39
CA ARG A 913 -28.14 -26.18 -21.31
C ARG A 913 -28.21 -24.65 -21.32
N VAL A 914 -27.87 -24.04 -22.44
CA VAL A 914 -27.79 -22.59 -22.61
C VAL A 914 -28.73 -22.12 -23.73
N ALA A 915 -29.28 -20.92 -23.58
CA ALA A 915 -30.05 -20.23 -24.60
C ALA A 915 -29.22 -19.10 -25.20
N PHE A 916 -28.88 -19.16 -26.49
CA PHE A 916 -28.10 -18.11 -27.16
C PHE A 916 -28.92 -16.85 -27.37
N GLN A 917 -28.36 -15.69 -27.04
CA GLN A 917 -29.07 -14.41 -27.10
C GLN A 917 -29.32 -13.92 -28.54
N SER A 918 -28.56 -14.42 -29.52
CA SER A 918 -28.66 -14.01 -30.93
C SER A 918 -29.96 -14.46 -31.61
N ASP A 919 -30.38 -15.70 -31.36
CA ASP A 919 -31.50 -16.37 -32.05
C ASP A 919 -32.46 -17.06 -31.08
N GLY A 920 -32.18 -17.06 -29.77
CA GLY A 920 -32.98 -17.73 -28.74
C GLY A 920 -32.82 -19.26 -28.72
N SER A 921 -31.86 -19.82 -29.47
CA SER A 921 -31.67 -21.27 -29.59
C SER A 921 -31.17 -21.88 -28.28
N VAL A 922 -31.81 -22.98 -27.85
CA VAL A 922 -31.43 -23.73 -26.64
C VAL A 922 -30.58 -24.93 -27.05
N GLU A 923 -29.33 -24.97 -26.61
CA GLU A 923 -28.37 -26.03 -26.95
C GLU A 923 -27.63 -26.54 -25.71
N GLU A 924 -27.16 -27.79 -25.78
CA GLU A 924 -26.25 -28.36 -24.78
C GLU A 924 -24.79 -28.09 -25.18
N VAL A 925 -24.10 -27.33 -24.33
CA VAL A 925 -22.72 -26.92 -24.55
C VAL A 925 -21.83 -27.53 -23.47
N PRO A 926 -20.68 -28.14 -23.83
CA PRO A 926 -19.71 -28.62 -22.87
C PRO A 926 -19.23 -27.51 -21.93
N LEU A 927 -19.08 -27.82 -20.64
CA LEU A 927 -18.65 -26.87 -19.61
C LEU A 927 -17.33 -26.16 -19.99
N ALA A 928 -16.39 -26.89 -20.59
CA ALA A 928 -15.11 -26.34 -21.05
C ALA A 928 -15.24 -25.25 -22.13
N ASN A 929 -16.40 -25.16 -22.79
CA ASN A 929 -16.70 -24.17 -23.83
C ASN A 929 -17.50 -22.97 -23.30
N ILE A 930 -17.67 -22.87 -21.98
CA ILE A 930 -18.45 -21.83 -21.32
C ILE A 930 -17.51 -20.90 -20.58
N MET A 931 -17.80 -19.61 -20.68
CA MET A 931 -17.15 -18.56 -19.94
C MET A 931 -18.19 -17.85 -19.07
N ILE A 932 -17.82 -17.62 -17.82
CA ILE A 932 -18.56 -16.78 -16.88
C ILE A 932 -17.85 -15.44 -16.75
N TRP A 933 -18.57 -14.42 -16.29
CA TRP A 933 -17.94 -13.20 -15.83
C TRP A 933 -17.46 -13.40 -14.39
N GLN A 934 -16.13 -13.46 -14.19
CA GLN A 934 -15.55 -13.56 -12.85
C GLN A 934 -15.56 -12.19 -12.18
N ARG A 935 -15.88 -12.13 -10.88
CA ARG A 935 -15.85 -10.94 -10.02
C ARG A 935 -14.53 -10.72 -9.30
N ARG A 936 -13.73 -11.78 -9.25
CA ARG A 936 -12.48 -11.86 -8.49
C ARG A 936 -11.65 -13.01 -9.04
N TYR A 937 -10.38 -13.00 -8.69
CA TYR A 937 -9.44 -14.07 -9.06
C TYR A 937 -9.76 -15.42 -8.37
N HIS A 938 -10.04 -15.42 -7.06
CA HIS A 938 -10.22 -16.65 -6.27
C HIS A 938 -11.69 -17.13 -6.16
N GLY A 939 -11.92 -18.44 -6.27
CA GLY A 939 -13.22 -19.08 -6.04
C GLY A 939 -13.48 -19.49 -4.58
N PRO A 940 -14.46 -20.40 -4.30
CA PRO A 940 -15.13 -21.27 -5.27
C PRO A 940 -16.13 -20.55 -6.17
N GLU A 941 -16.91 -19.61 -5.65
CA GLU A 941 -17.96 -18.91 -6.41
C GLU A 941 -17.47 -17.56 -6.92
N ARG A 942 -16.93 -17.53 -8.15
CA ARG A 942 -16.41 -16.29 -8.76
C ARG A 942 -17.48 -15.41 -9.40
N THR A 943 -18.71 -15.89 -9.57
CA THR A 943 -19.79 -15.13 -10.23
C THR A 943 -20.49 -14.11 -9.32
N VAL A 944 -20.44 -14.32 -8.00
CA VAL A 944 -21.16 -13.52 -7.00
C VAL A 944 -20.23 -12.50 -6.34
N GLY A 945 -20.70 -11.25 -6.24
CA GLY A 945 -20.00 -10.16 -5.54
C GLY A 945 -19.78 -10.44 -4.06
N ASP A 946 -18.82 -9.76 -3.43
CA ASP A 946 -18.70 -9.79 -1.96
C ASP A 946 -19.74 -8.87 -1.32
N GLU A 947 -20.36 -9.36 -0.25
CA GLU A 947 -21.38 -8.63 0.49
C GLU A 947 -20.83 -8.24 1.86
N SER A 948 -20.83 -6.93 2.14
CA SER A 948 -20.60 -6.40 3.47
C SER A 948 -21.80 -6.65 4.37
N ARG A 949 -21.52 -6.69 5.68
CA ARG A 949 -22.48 -6.96 6.74
C ARG A 949 -22.50 -5.80 7.73
N ARG A 950 -23.65 -5.56 8.37
CA ARG A 950 -23.81 -4.49 9.34
C ARG A 950 -22.83 -4.66 10.52
N PHE A 951 -22.13 -3.60 10.86
CA PHE A 951 -21.23 -3.57 12.02
C PHE A 951 -22.03 -3.58 13.34
N SER A 952 -21.66 -4.46 14.27
CA SER A 952 -22.27 -4.55 15.60
C SER A 952 -21.29 -4.01 16.67
N PRO A 953 -21.59 -2.88 17.33
CA PRO A 953 -20.71 -2.31 18.36
C PRO A 953 -20.52 -3.22 19.58
N ALA A 954 -21.58 -3.92 19.99
CA ALA A 954 -21.59 -4.83 21.14
C ALA A 954 -21.59 -6.30 20.67
N SER A 955 -20.57 -6.68 19.91
CA SER A 955 -20.54 -7.96 19.18
C SER A 955 -20.62 -9.24 20.02
N LEU A 956 -20.27 -9.21 21.31
CA LEU A 956 -20.45 -10.36 22.21
C LEU A 956 -21.89 -10.53 22.69
N ARG A 957 -22.70 -9.46 22.70
CA ARG A 957 -24.11 -9.48 23.11
C ARG A 957 -25.01 -9.59 21.89
N ARG A 958 -24.84 -10.68 21.16
CA ARG A 958 -25.69 -11.06 20.03
C ARG A 958 -26.38 -12.37 20.34
N TYR A 959 -27.58 -12.54 19.80
CA TYR A 959 -28.48 -13.63 20.16
C TYR A 959 -28.97 -14.36 18.92
N ILE A 960 -29.20 -15.65 19.07
CA ILE A 960 -29.79 -16.52 18.05
C ILE A 960 -30.91 -17.32 18.68
N ASP A 961 -32.07 -17.32 18.05
CA ASP A 961 -33.14 -18.27 18.36
C ASP A 961 -32.71 -19.66 17.88
N VAL A 962 -32.41 -20.56 18.80
CA VAL A 962 -31.95 -21.91 18.46
C VAL A 962 -33.08 -22.75 17.85
N SER A 963 -34.34 -22.41 18.14
CA SER A 963 -35.50 -23.12 17.61
C SER A 963 -35.88 -22.66 16.19
N ASP A 964 -35.50 -21.45 15.82
CA ASP A 964 -35.76 -20.84 14.52
C ASP A 964 -34.63 -19.85 14.14
N PRO A 965 -33.44 -20.36 13.78
CA PRO A 965 -32.25 -19.52 13.60
C PRO A 965 -32.37 -18.57 12.42
N PHE A 966 -33.08 -18.96 11.35
CA PHE A 966 -33.34 -18.13 10.18
C PHE A 966 -34.61 -17.27 10.30
N ASN A 967 -35.33 -17.40 11.42
CA ASN A 967 -36.56 -16.66 11.72
C ASN A 967 -37.62 -16.85 10.61
N GLU A 968 -37.85 -18.12 10.27
CA GLU A 968 -38.82 -18.58 9.26
C GLU A 968 -40.27 -18.46 9.76
N LYS A 969 -40.49 -18.52 11.08
CA LYS A 969 -41.81 -18.37 11.72
C LYS A 969 -42.17 -16.89 11.87
N LYS A 970 -42.47 -16.26 10.73
CA LYS A 970 -42.97 -14.89 10.59
C LYS A 970 -44.25 -14.86 9.74
N SER A 971 -45.17 -13.95 10.06
CA SER A 971 -46.28 -13.59 9.16
C SER A 971 -45.77 -12.60 8.10
N LYS A 972 -45.75 -13.00 6.83
CA LYS A 972 -45.37 -12.11 5.70
C LYS A 972 -46.49 -11.13 5.33
N GLY A 973 -47.73 -11.54 5.55
CA GLY A 973 -48.93 -10.71 5.50
C GLY A 973 -49.88 -11.22 6.59
N GLU A 974 -50.86 -10.41 6.96
CA GLU A 974 -51.87 -10.84 7.93
C GLU A 974 -52.62 -12.07 7.38
N HIS A 975 -52.46 -13.19 8.05
CA HIS A 975 -53.23 -14.38 7.72
C HIS A 975 -54.64 -14.18 8.25
N PHE A 976 -55.65 -14.67 7.53
CA PHE A 976 -57.05 -14.53 7.97
C PHE A 976 -57.32 -15.19 9.34
N LEU A 977 -56.44 -16.12 9.76
CA LEU A 977 -56.49 -16.78 11.07
C LEU A 977 -55.84 -15.97 12.20
N ASP A 978 -55.05 -14.93 11.91
CA ASP A 978 -54.41 -14.11 12.95
C ASP A 978 -55.45 -13.43 13.85
N LYS A 979 -56.67 -13.19 13.32
CA LYS A 979 -57.84 -12.71 14.08
C LYS A 979 -58.25 -13.64 15.24
N TYR A 980 -57.95 -14.93 15.13
CA TYR A 980 -58.27 -15.95 16.12
C TYR A 980 -57.05 -16.37 16.94
N GLU A 981 -55.87 -15.79 16.70
CA GLU A 981 -54.71 -16.06 17.53
C GLU A 981 -55.02 -15.59 18.96
N ALA A 982 -54.80 -16.46 19.94
CA ALA A 982 -55.13 -16.16 21.32
C ALA A 982 -54.37 -14.91 21.78
N ALA A 983 -55.09 -13.95 22.36
CA ALA A 983 -54.49 -12.74 22.90
C ALA A 983 -53.43 -13.11 23.94
N ARG A 984 -52.25 -12.48 23.85
CA ARG A 984 -51.10 -12.76 24.71
C ARG A 984 -51.27 -12.16 26.12
N THR A 985 -52.23 -12.67 26.89
CA THR A 985 -52.57 -12.15 28.22
C THR A 985 -51.83 -12.83 29.38
N SER A 986 -51.18 -13.99 29.16
CA SER A 986 -50.37 -14.72 30.17
C SER A 986 -48.99 -15.15 29.62
N GLU A 987 -48.11 -14.19 29.35
CA GLU A 987 -46.81 -14.40 28.68
C GLU A 987 -45.68 -15.06 29.51
N VAL A 988 -45.97 -15.74 30.62
CA VAL A 988 -44.92 -16.38 31.46
C VAL A 988 -44.15 -17.48 30.69
N ALA A 989 -44.72 -18.01 29.60
CA ALA A 989 -44.16 -19.08 28.77
C ALA A 989 -43.87 -18.68 27.31
N ALA A 990 -43.51 -17.42 27.01
CA ALA A 990 -43.18 -17.00 25.66
C ALA A 990 -41.98 -17.78 25.07
N GLY A 991 -42.26 -18.69 24.12
CA GLY A 991 -41.31 -19.69 23.62
C GLY A 991 -40.07 -19.10 22.92
N LYS A 992 -40.21 -17.99 22.17
CA LYS A 992 -39.09 -17.34 21.46
C LYS A 992 -38.01 -16.84 22.43
N TYR A 993 -38.40 -16.17 23.51
CA TYR A 993 -37.43 -15.63 24.48
C TYR A 993 -36.70 -16.71 25.28
N ARG A 994 -37.35 -17.86 25.54
CA ARG A 994 -36.72 -18.99 26.25
C ARG A 994 -35.73 -19.78 25.41
N THR A 995 -35.90 -19.79 24.08
CA THR A 995 -35.06 -20.55 23.13
C THR A 995 -33.92 -19.72 22.55
N THR A 996 -34.01 -18.40 22.67
CA THR A 996 -32.98 -17.46 22.27
C THR A 996 -31.77 -17.55 23.19
N LYS A 997 -30.61 -17.90 22.61
CA LYS A 997 -29.33 -17.99 23.34
C LYS A 997 -28.38 -16.90 22.91
N GLN A 998 -27.48 -16.52 23.81
CA GLN A 998 -26.34 -15.69 23.45
C GLN A 998 -25.35 -16.51 22.60
N ILE A 999 -24.72 -15.89 21.59
CA ILE A 999 -23.78 -16.59 20.70
C ILE A 999 -22.62 -17.28 21.43
N THR A 1000 -22.28 -16.81 22.64
CA THR A 1000 -21.22 -17.38 23.47
C THR A 1000 -21.55 -18.75 24.05
N GLU A 1001 -22.83 -19.12 24.07
CA GLU A 1001 -23.32 -20.39 24.61
C GLU A 1001 -23.45 -21.49 23.54
N ILE A 1002 -23.29 -21.13 22.26
CA ILE A 1002 -23.51 -22.06 21.13
C ILE A 1002 -22.36 -23.07 21.04
N ASP A 1003 -21.12 -22.63 21.20
CA ASP A 1003 -19.91 -23.44 21.12
C ASP A 1003 -19.02 -23.29 22.38
N GLN A 1004 -18.10 -24.24 22.60
CA GLN A 1004 -17.09 -24.17 23.65
C GLN A 1004 -15.69 -24.26 23.04
N TRP A 1005 -14.72 -23.52 23.61
CA TRP A 1005 -13.32 -23.64 23.23
C TRP A 1005 -12.65 -24.76 24.02
N THR A 1006 -12.26 -25.82 23.33
CA THR A 1006 -11.75 -27.06 23.92
C THR A 1006 -10.24 -27.22 23.72
N ARG A 1007 -9.66 -28.26 24.34
CA ARG A 1007 -8.26 -28.63 24.10
C ARG A 1007 -7.96 -28.99 22.64
N PHE A 1008 -8.96 -29.45 21.89
CA PHE A 1008 -8.81 -29.77 20.47
C PHE A 1008 -8.67 -28.51 19.61
N ASP A 1009 -9.27 -27.40 20.05
CA ASP A 1009 -9.12 -26.10 19.40
C ASP A 1009 -7.74 -25.50 19.70
N VAL A 1010 -7.23 -25.72 20.92
CA VAL A 1010 -5.87 -25.33 21.31
C VAL A 1010 -4.80 -26.08 20.51
N SER A 1011 -5.01 -27.37 20.22
CA SER A 1011 -4.08 -28.23 19.46
C SER A 1011 -4.37 -28.29 17.97
N ARG A 1012 -5.31 -27.48 17.48
CA ARG A 1012 -5.78 -27.53 16.10
C ARG A 1012 -4.65 -27.21 15.13
N ALA A 1013 -4.53 -28.02 14.09
CA ALA A 1013 -3.61 -27.79 12.99
C ALA A 1013 -4.14 -26.74 12.02
N ASP A 1014 -3.24 -26.06 11.32
CA ASP A 1014 -3.60 -25.05 10.33
C ASP A 1014 -4.27 -25.70 9.10
N ASN A 1015 -5.26 -25.00 8.51
CA ASN A 1015 -5.91 -25.45 7.28
C ASN A 1015 -5.13 -25.10 6.00
N PHE A 1016 -4.11 -24.24 6.12
CA PHE A 1016 -3.14 -23.90 5.08
C PHE A 1016 -1.77 -24.53 5.39
N ARG A 1017 -0.85 -24.52 4.43
CA ARG A 1017 0.54 -24.93 4.66
C ARG A 1017 1.31 -23.76 5.28
N PRO A 1018 1.79 -23.85 6.54
CA PRO A 1018 2.52 -22.76 7.18
C PRO A 1018 3.85 -22.49 6.46
N LEU A 1019 4.30 -21.24 6.47
CA LEU A 1019 5.62 -20.87 5.93
C LEU A 1019 6.73 -21.51 6.77
N SER A 1020 6.70 -21.24 8.07
CA SER A 1020 7.58 -21.82 9.09
C SER A 1020 6.81 -21.94 10.41
N ILE A 1021 7.08 -23.00 11.18
CA ILE A 1021 6.51 -23.22 12.51
C ILE A 1021 7.54 -23.01 13.63
N SER A 1022 8.74 -22.51 13.32
CA SER A 1022 9.83 -22.35 14.30
C SER A 1022 9.48 -21.38 15.44
N HIS A 1023 8.52 -20.48 15.22
CA HIS A 1023 7.98 -19.58 16.24
C HIS A 1023 6.96 -20.25 17.19
N ARG A 1024 6.39 -21.41 16.81
CA ARG A 1024 5.36 -22.11 17.60
C ARG A 1024 5.97 -22.93 18.73
N ARG A 1025 5.86 -22.41 19.94
CA ARG A 1025 6.39 -23.04 21.18
C ARG A 1025 5.52 -24.20 21.69
N ASP A 1026 4.33 -24.34 21.14
CA ASP A 1026 3.33 -25.38 21.40
C ASP A 1026 3.49 -26.63 20.53
N TYR A 1027 4.36 -26.57 19.51
CA TYR A 1027 4.69 -27.69 18.64
C TYR A 1027 5.15 -28.92 19.43
N ILE A 1028 4.50 -30.08 19.17
CA ILE A 1028 4.64 -31.36 19.88
C ILE A 1028 4.23 -31.31 21.36
N ARG A 1029 4.72 -30.33 22.11
CA ARG A 1029 4.58 -30.24 23.57
C ARG A 1029 3.15 -30.04 24.05
N LEU A 1030 2.39 -29.17 23.38
CA LEU A 1030 0.98 -28.89 23.71
C LEU A 1030 0.01 -29.50 22.69
N GLY A 1031 0.50 -30.43 21.86
CA GLY A 1031 -0.30 -31.20 20.92
C GLY A 1031 -0.52 -30.54 19.56
N TYR A 1032 0.02 -29.35 19.28
CA TYR A 1032 0.04 -28.84 17.92
C TYR A 1032 0.94 -29.72 17.05
N MET A 1033 0.33 -30.32 16.03
CA MET A 1033 0.99 -31.09 14.98
C MET A 1033 0.55 -30.53 13.64
N HIS A 1034 1.50 -30.15 12.79
CA HIS A 1034 1.18 -29.61 11.48
C HIS A 1034 0.46 -30.68 10.63
N ARG A 1035 -0.66 -30.31 10.01
CA ARG A 1035 -1.35 -31.18 9.05
C ARG A 1035 -0.63 -31.20 7.70
N TYR A 1036 -0.07 -30.06 7.33
CA TYR A 1036 0.72 -29.87 6.11
C TYR A 1036 2.16 -29.53 6.50
N THR A 1037 3.13 -30.26 5.95
CA THR A 1037 4.56 -29.99 6.18
C THR A 1037 4.89 -28.53 5.82
N PRO A 1038 5.51 -27.75 6.72
CA PRO A 1038 5.83 -26.34 6.48
C PRO A 1038 6.70 -26.16 5.23
N TRP A 1039 6.53 -25.03 4.54
CA TRP A 1039 7.30 -24.72 3.34
C TRP A 1039 8.82 -24.72 3.58
N GLU A 1040 9.26 -24.14 4.70
CA GLU A 1040 10.67 -24.14 5.11
C GLU A 1040 11.25 -25.56 5.14
N TRP A 1041 10.51 -26.52 5.70
CA TRP A 1041 10.99 -27.89 5.84
C TRP A 1041 11.03 -28.64 4.52
N ILE A 1042 10.06 -28.36 3.63
CA ILE A 1042 10.09 -28.90 2.26
C ILE A 1042 11.32 -28.37 1.53
N ALA A 1043 11.59 -27.06 1.61
CA ALA A 1043 12.77 -26.46 0.99
C ALA A 1043 14.07 -27.06 1.51
N VAL A 1044 14.18 -27.29 2.83
CA VAL A 1044 15.37 -27.93 3.43
C VAL A 1044 15.53 -29.38 2.95
N GLN A 1045 14.45 -30.17 2.91
CA GLN A 1045 14.51 -31.57 2.47
C GLN A 1045 14.78 -31.70 0.97
N GLU A 1046 14.16 -30.83 0.15
CA GLU A 1046 14.36 -30.81 -1.30
C GLU A 1046 15.77 -30.32 -1.67
N ALA A 1047 16.33 -29.36 -0.93
CA ALA A 1047 17.68 -28.84 -1.17
C ALA A 1047 18.80 -29.79 -0.71
N ASP A 1048 18.50 -30.74 0.18
CA ASP A 1048 19.49 -31.70 0.69
C ASP A 1048 19.87 -32.78 -0.35
N GLN A 1049 18.91 -33.23 -1.15
CA GLN A 1049 19.12 -34.32 -2.11
C GLN A 1049 19.50 -33.80 -3.51
N PRO A 1050 20.48 -34.42 -4.22
CA PRO A 1050 20.81 -34.02 -5.57
C PRO A 1050 19.75 -34.51 -6.58
N LEU A 1051 19.46 -33.69 -7.60
CA LEU A 1051 18.64 -34.11 -8.75
C LEU A 1051 19.44 -35.05 -9.68
N ILE A 1052 18.89 -36.21 -10.00
CA ILE A 1052 19.52 -37.12 -10.97
C ILE A 1052 19.40 -36.52 -12.37
N ALA A 1053 20.52 -36.24 -13.03
CA ALA A 1053 20.54 -35.55 -14.33
C ALA A 1053 19.71 -36.25 -15.43
N GLU A 1054 19.60 -37.58 -15.40
CA GLU A 1054 18.79 -38.36 -16.35
C GLU A 1054 17.28 -38.05 -16.25
N GLN A 1055 16.78 -37.60 -15.08
CA GLN A 1055 15.37 -37.27 -14.87
C GLN A 1055 14.92 -36.02 -15.64
N ILE A 1056 15.86 -35.19 -16.11
CA ILE A 1056 15.57 -34.03 -16.96
C ILE A 1056 14.94 -34.49 -18.29
N ARG A 1057 15.29 -35.68 -18.79
CA ARG A 1057 14.77 -36.31 -20.03
C ARG A 1057 14.71 -35.34 -21.22
N GLN A 1058 15.89 -34.94 -21.71
CA GLN A 1058 16.04 -34.03 -22.85
C GLN A 1058 16.52 -34.76 -24.11
N ASP A 1059 15.59 -35.40 -24.83
CA ASP A 1059 15.87 -36.09 -26.10
C ASP A 1059 15.52 -35.19 -27.30
N ASN A 1060 16.41 -34.27 -27.66
CA ASN A 1060 16.21 -33.32 -28.76
C ASN A 1060 16.81 -33.75 -30.12
N ILE A 1061 17.67 -34.79 -30.15
CA ILE A 1061 18.28 -35.31 -31.38
C ILE A 1061 17.47 -36.50 -31.94
N GLY A 1062 16.98 -37.38 -31.06
CA GLY A 1062 16.34 -38.65 -31.42
C GLY A 1062 17.16 -39.87 -30.98
N THR A 1063 16.59 -41.06 -31.13
CA THR A 1063 17.23 -42.31 -30.70
C THR A 1063 18.44 -42.64 -31.57
N SER A 1064 19.61 -42.85 -30.96
CA SER A 1064 20.78 -43.34 -31.69
C SER A 1064 20.63 -44.84 -31.98
N TYR A 1065 20.10 -45.17 -33.15
CA TYR A 1065 19.83 -46.56 -33.58
C TYR A 1065 21.08 -47.42 -33.66
N PHE A 1066 22.19 -46.88 -34.18
CA PHE A 1066 23.39 -47.67 -34.48
C PHE A 1066 24.42 -47.69 -33.33
N PHE A 1067 24.66 -46.55 -32.67
CA PHE A 1067 25.78 -46.40 -31.75
C PHE A 1067 25.38 -46.64 -30.28
N SER A 1068 24.18 -46.25 -29.85
CA SER A 1068 23.78 -46.33 -28.43
C SER A 1068 23.85 -47.76 -27.88
N LEU A 1069 23.34 -48.74 -28.63
CA LEU A 1069 23.36 -50.14 -28.22
C LEU A 1069 24.77 -50.76 -28.31
N ASN A 1070 25.63 -50.25 -29.22
CA ASN A 1070 26.98 -50.75 -29.50
C ASN A 1070 28.11 -49.95 -28.82
N ARG A 1071 27.78 -49.13 -27.81
CA ARG A 1071 28.75 -48.28 -27.11
C ARG A 1071 29.76 -49.08 -26.28
N TYR A 1072 30.84 -48.40 -25.86
CA TYR A 1072 31.98 -48.98 -25.15
C TYR A 1072 31.60 -49.91 -23.98
N TRP A 1073 32.26 -51.07 -23.89
CA TRP A 1073 31.89 -52.23 -23.06
C TRP A 1073 31.65 -51.93 -21.57
N ARG A 1074 32.34 -50.93 -20.99
CA ARG A 1074 32.15 -50.55 -19.58
C ARG A 1074 30.73 -50.04 -19.31
N TYR A 1075 30.19 -49.27 -20.25
CA TYR A 1075 28.88 -48.61 -20.14
C TYR A 1075 27.84 -49.20 -21.09
N LYS A 1076 28.15 -50.28 -21.84
CA LYS A 1076 27.30 -50.87 -22.87
C LYS A 1076 25.87 -51.15 -22.39
N ALA A 1077 24.93 -51.13 -23.33
CA ALA A 1077 23.59 -51.67 -23.06
C ALA A 1077 23.76 -53.16 -22.76
N ARG A 1078 23.53 -53.57 -21.51
CA ARG A 1078 23.67 -54.97 -21.13
C ARG A 1078 22.36 -55.68 -21.44
N PRO A 1079 22.37 -56.71 -22.30
CA PRO A 1079 21.20 -57.55 -22.44
C PRO A 1079 20.92 -58.29 -21.12
N HIS A 1080 19.65 -58.57 -20.87
CA HIS A 1080 19.18 -59.17 -19.63
C HIS A 1080 17.92 -60.01 -19.87
N GLY A 1081 17.68 -61.01 -19.02
CA GLY A 1081 16.52 -61.90 -19.11
C GLY A 1081 16.77 -63.10 -20.01
N TYR A 1082 16.03 -63.21 -21.12
CA TYR A 1082 16.11 -64.36 -22.00
C TYR A 1082 17.44 -64.44 -22.75
N ILE A 1083 17.95 -65.66 -22.98
CA ILE A 1083 19.19 -65.92 -23.75
C ILE A 1083 19.14 -65.29 -25.15
N ARG A 1084 17.96 -65.20 -25.77
CA ARG A 1084 17.74 -64.48 -27.06
C ARG A 1084 18.12 -63.01 -27.05
N HIS A 1085 18.20 -62.35 -25.89
CA HIS A 1085 18.66 -60.97 -25.78
C HIS A 1085 20.19 -60.86 -25.77
N PHE A 1086 20.89 -61.96 -25.45
CA PHE A 1086 22.35 -62.04 -25.36
C PHE A 1086 23.00 -62.48 -26.68
N ASP A 1087 22.41 -62.12 -27.82
CA ASP A 1087 22.85 -62.59 -29.15
C ASP A 1087 24.31 -62.21 -29.48
N ASN A 1088 24.78 -61.07 -28.98
CA ASN A 1088 26.18 -60.64 -29.06
C ASN A 1088 27.07 -61.48 -28.12
N GLU A 1089 26.69 -61.63 -26.85
CA GLU A 1089 27.45 -62.43 -25.88
C GLU A 1089 27.51 -63.91 -26.25
N VAL A 1090 26.47 -64.46 -26.88
CA VAL A 1090 26.43 -65.84 -27.36
C VAL A 1090 27.43 -66.04 -28.51
N ARG A 1091 27.53 -65.09 -29.44
CA ARG A 1091 28.54 -65.12 -30.51
C ARG A 1091 29.95 -65.06 -29.93
N ASP A 1092 30.20 -64.15 -28.99
CA ASP A 1092 31.49 -64.02 -28.31
C ASP A 1092 31.86 -65.31 -27.54
N LEU A 1093 30.90 -65.92 -26.84
CA LEU A 1093 31.10 -67.16 -26.10
C LEU A 1093 31.45 -68.33 -27.01
N PHE A 1094 30.74 -68.52 -28.12
CA PHE A 1094 31.04 -69.59 -29.06
C PHE A 1094 32.40 -69.40 -29.73
N GLN A 1095 32.76 -68.17 -30.12
CA GLN A 1095 34.08 -67.85 -30.66
C GLN A 1095 35.18 -68.15 -29.63
N PHE A 1096 34.96 -67.81 -28.36
CA PHE A 1096 35.92 -68.07 -27.29
C PHE A 1096 36.07 -69.57 -26.99
N VAL A 1097 34.96 -70.31 -26.88
CA VAL A 1097 34.97 -71.75 -26.58
C VAL A 1097 35.66 -72.53 -27.70
N ASP A 1098 35.39 -72.19 -28.96
CA ASP A 1098 36.05 -72.80 -30.13
C ASP A 1098 37.57 -72.51 -30.13
N GLY A 1099 37.97 -71.26 -29.88
CA GLY A 1099 39.38 -70.87 -29.87
C GLY A 1099 40.22 -71.47 -28.73
N VAL A 1100 39.61 -71.84 -27.60
CA VAL A 1100 40.34 -72.29 -26.38
C VAL A 1100 40.20 -73.79 -26.12
N THR A 1101 39.26 -74.49 -26.77
CA THR A 1101 39.01 -75.93 -26.53
C THR A 1101 39.64 -76.78 -27.64
N PRO A 1102 40.83 -77.38 -27.44
CA PRO A 1102 41.44 -78.20 -28.48
C PRO A 1102 40.61 -79.46 -28.70
N TRP A 1103 40.31 -79.75 -29.97
CA TRP A 1103 39.55 -80.94 -30.36
C TRP A 1103 40.13 -82.24 -29.76
N LYS A 1104 41.46 -82.31 -29.59
CA LYS A 1104 42.16 -83.45 -28.96
C LYS A 1104 41.65 -83.79 -27.55
N GLN A 1105 41.23 -82.81 -26.75
CA GLN A 1105 40.62 -83.07 -25.44
C GLN A 1105 39.13 -83.39 -25.55
N ALA A 1106 38.40 -82.69 -26.44
CA ALA A 1106 36.98 -82.91 -26.66
C ALA A 1106 36.66 -84.35 -27.15
N GLN A 1107 37.56 -84.98 -27.92
CA GLN A 1107 37.46 -86.38 -28.34
C GLN A 1107 37.34 -87.40 -27.20
N LYS A 1108 37.70 -87.04 -25.96
CA LYS A 1108 37.61 -87.94 -24.79
C LYS A 1108 36.23 -87.97 -24.14
N ILE A 1109 35.37 -87.00 -24.44
CA ILE A 1109 34.01 -86.92 -23.87
C ILE A 1109 33.16 -88.04 -24.48
N ARG A 1110 32.59 -88.90 -23.64
CA ARG A 1110 31.80 -90.07 -24.07
C ARG A 1110 30.32 -89.84 -23.88
N THR A 1111 29.52 -90.36 -24.81
CA THR A 1111 28.07 -90.42 -24.65
C THR A 1111 27.66 -91.74 -23.98
N TYR A 1112 26.52 -91.74 -23.29
CA TYR A 1112 26.07 -92.89 -22.49
C TYR A 1112 25.93 -94.18 -23.31
N TRP A 1113 25.51 -94.10 -24.57
CA TRP A 1113 25.32 -95.29 -25.42
C TRP A 1113 26.67 -95.91 -25.85
N GLU A 1114 27.71 -95.09 -26.05
CA GLU A 1114 29.06 -95.58 -26.38
C GLU A 1114 29.67 -96.38 -25.23
N VAL A 1115 29.40 -95.97 -23.98
CA VAL A 1115 29.85 -96.70 -22.78
C VAL A 1115 29.02 -97.97 -22.57
N ARG A 1116 27.68 -97.85 -22.64
CA ARG A 1116 26.75 -98.95 -22.36
C ARG A 1116 26.77 -100.07 -23.40
N ALA A 1117 27.38 -99.86 -24.57
CA ALA A 1117 27.60 -100.90 -25.57
C ALA A 1117 28.30 -102.16 -25.02
N HIS A 1118 29.00 -102.03 -23.89
CA HIS A 1118 29.74 -103.12 -23.24
C HIS A 1118 28.95 -103.84 -22.11
N HIS A 1119 27.71 -103.43 -21.81
CA HIS A 1119 26.86 -104.14 -20.83
C HIS A 1119 26.35 -105.46 -21.42
N PRO A 1120 26.22 -106.56 -20.66
CA PRO A 1120 25.86 -107.89 -21.18
C PRO A 1120 24.47 -108.00 -21.82
N MET A 1121 23.59 -107.04 -21.53
CA MET A 1121 22.31 -106.87 -22.22
C MET A 1121 22.09 -105.37 -22.45
N PRO A 1122 22.70 -104.78 -23.50
CA PRO A 1122 22.73 -103.33 -23.67
C PRO A 1122 21.49 -102.81 -24.40
N GLN A 1123 20.76 -103.70 -25.09
CA GLN A 1123 19.58 -103.39 -25.86
C GLN A 1123 18.44 -104.33 -25.45
N PHE A 1124 17.35 -103.73 -24.98
CA PHE A 1124 16.06 -104.37 -24.85
C PHE A 1124 15.01 -103.27 -25.02
N ASN A 1125 13.84 -103.63 -25.52
CA ASN A 1125 12.76 -102.67 -25.66
C ASN A 1125 12.10 -102.48 -24.30
N ARG A 1126 11.98 -101.21 -23.91
CA ARG A 1126 11.21 -100.81 -22.75
C ARG A 1126 9.70 -101.05 -23.01
N PRO A 1127 8.89 -101.17 -21.96
CA PRO A 1127 7.51 -101.65 -22.08
C PRO A 1127 6.57 -100.74 -22.89
N GLU A 1128 6.94 -99.48 -23.13
CA GLU A 1128 6.05 -98.42 -23.65
C GLU A 1128 5.62 -98.62 -25.10
N VAL A 1129 6.39 -99.33 -25.94
CA VAL A 1129 6.07 -99.46 -27.38
C VAL A 1129 6.35 -100.86 -27.92
N ALA A 1130 7.61 -101.32 -27.80
CA ALA A 1130 8.07 -102.52 -28.49
C ALA A 1130 8.34 -103.69 -27.53
N MET A 1131 7.66 -103.73 -26.37
CA MET A 1131 7.82 -104.80 -25.37
C MET A 1131 7.61 -106.19 -25.98
N HIS A 1132 6.59 -106.33 -26.81
CA HIS A 1132 6.22 -107.57 -27.49
C HIS A 1132 7.25 -108.01 -28.54
N ARG A 1133 8.22 -107.13 -28.89
CA ARG A 1133 9.34 -107.46 -29.79
C ARG A 1133 10.59 -107.89 -29.04
N ASN A 1134 10.56 -107.95 -27.70
CA ASN A 1134 11.66 -108.55 -26.97
C ASN A 1134 11.72 -110.04 -27.27
N THR A 1135 12.88 -110.49 -27.76
CA THR A 1135 13.15 -111.88 -28.06
C THR A 1135 14.02 -112.48 -26.96
N VAL A 1136 13.89 -113.80 -26.77
CA VAL A 1136 14.73 -114.54 -25.81
C VAL A 1136 16.22 -114.43 -26.18
N GLY A 1137 16.56 -114.17 -27.45
CA GLY A 1137 17.94 -113.93 -27.91
C GLY A 1137 18.61 -112.67 -27.33
N LEU A 1138 17.83 -111.77 -26.71
CA LEU A 1138 18.37 -110.62 -25.96
C LEU A 1138 18.84 -111.03 -24.57
N LEU A 1139 18.30 -112.11 -24.01
CA LEU A 1139 18.72 -112.61 -22.70
C LEU A 1139 20.07 -113.31 -22.86
N PRO A 1140 21.10 -112.91 -22.12
CA PRO A 1140 22.41 -113.54 -22.21
C PRO A 1140 22.42 -114.82 -21.38
N ALA A 1141 21.60 -115.80 -21.76
CA ALA A 1141 21.33 -116.98 -20.93
C ALA A 1141 22.58 -117.85 -20.64
N HIS A 1142 23.62 -117.76 -21.48
CA HIS A 1142 24.91 -118.41 -21.26
C HIS A 1142 25.70 -117.82 -20.07
N MET A 1143 25.36 -116.60 -19.64
CA MET A 1143 25.98 -115.90 -18.52
C MET A 1143 25.44 -116.33 -17.16
N TRP A 1144 24.37 -117.12 -17.08
CA TRP A 1144 23.81 -117.53 -15.80
C TRP A 1144 23.48 -119.02 -15.72
N GLU A 1145 23.45 -119.57 -14.51
CA GLU A 1145 22.98 -120.92 -14.25
C GLU A 1145 21.52 -120.92 -13.78
N THR A 1146 20.73 -121.82 -14.35
CA THR A 1146 19.29 -121.97 -14.08
C THR A 1146 19.03 -123.22 -13.24
N ASP A 1147 18.08 -123.12 -12.32
CA ASP A 1147 17.54 -124.28 -11.62
C ASP A 1147 16.55 -125.00 -12.55
N LYS A 1148 16.83 -126.29 -12.81
CA LYS A 1148 16.10 -127.10 -13.77
C LYS A 1148 14.64 -127.35 -13.37
N LYS A 1149 14.29 -127.32 -12.07
CA LYS A 1149 12.91 -127.59 -11.61
C LYS A 1149 12.01 -126.35 -11.64
N THR A 1150 12.53 -125.19 -11.26
CA THR A 1150 11.74 -123.94 -11.10
C THR A 1150 11.81 -123.01 -12.31
N GLY A 1151 12.77 -123.23 -13.23
CA GLY A 1151 13.02 -122.33 -14.36
C GLY A 1151 13.59 -120.96 -13.95
N LYS A 1152 13.91 -120.76 -12.66
CA LYS A 1152 14.48 -119.51 -12.14
C LYS A 1152 16.02 -119.55 -12.22
N VAL A 1153 16.62 -118.38 -12.41
CA VAL A 1153 18.07 -118.20 -12.37
C VAL A 1153 18.54 -118.36 -10.91
N LYS A 1154 19.52 -119.24 -10.68
CA LYS A 1154 20.10 -119.48 -9.34
C LYS A 1154 21.41 -118.72 -9.12
N ALA A 1155 22.22 -118.50 -10.16
CA ALA A 1155 23.51 -117.81 -10.07
C ALA A 1155 23.92 -117.21 -11.42
N VAL A 1156 24.76 -116.17 -11.43
CA VAL A 1156 25.35 -115.54 -12.62
C VAL A 1156 26.87 -115.77 -12.63
N LYS A 1157 27.45 -115.99 -13.81
CA LYS A 1157 28.90 -116.17 -14.04
C LYS A 1157 29.64 -114.84 -14.00
N ASP A 1158 30.95 -114.87 -13.76
CA ASP A 1158 31.82 -113.69 -13.88
C ASP A 1158 31.87 -113.20 -15.34
N SER A 1159 31.56 -111.92 -15.56
CA SER A 1159 31.42 -111.29 -16.86
C SER A 1159 32.68 -110.60 -17.38
N VAL A 1160 33.73 -110.45 -16.54
CA VAL A 1160 34.85 -109.53 -16.82
C VAL A 1160 36.11 -110.27 -17.27
N ARG A 1161 36.45 -111.41 -16.67
CA ARG A 1161 37.75 -112.08 -16.91
C ARG A 1161 37.95 -112.55 -18.35
N ASP A 1162 36.88 -113.02 -18.99
CA ASP A 1162 36.93 -113.63 -20.33
C ASP A 1162 36.42 -112.68 -21.44
N TYR A 1163 36.21 -111.39 -21.12
CA TYR A 1163 35.65 -110.40 -22.04
C TYR A 1163 36.70 -109.82 -23.01
N GLN A 1164 36.46 -109.91 -24.31
CA GLN A 1164 37.32 -109.37 -25.36
C GLN A 1164 36.54 -108.42 -26.28
N THR A 1165 37.03 -107.19 -26.47
CA THR A 1165 36.45 -106.19 -27.38
C THR A 1165 37.52 -105.46 -28.20
N LYS A 1166 37.28 -105.28 -29.51
CA LYS A 1166 38.16 -104.50 -30.42
C LYS A 1166 37.89 -103.00 -30.36
N THR A 1167 36.85 -102.57 -29.66
CA THR A 1167 36.42 -101.16 -29.59
C THR A 1167 36.24 -100.73 -28.15
N PRO A 1168 37.32 -100.65 -27.35
CA PRO A 1168 37.23 -100.11 -25.99
C PRO A 1168 36.80 -98.64 -26.02
N LEU A 1169 37.12 -97.94 -27.11
CA LEU A 1169 36.65 -96.60 -27.45
C LEU A 1169 36.01 -96.62 -28.85
N PRO A 1170 35.04 -95.72 -29.13
CA PRO A 1170 34.52 -95.45 -30.47
C PRO A 1170 35.61 -95.25 -31.53
N LYS A 1171 35.39 -95.82 -32.71
CA LYS A 1171 36.36 -95.89 -33.82
C LYS A 1171 36.91 -94.52 -34.28
N TRP A 1172 36.14 -93.45 -34.13
CA TRP A 1172 36.49 -92.09 -34.58
C TRP A 1172 37.38 -91.32 -33.59
N VAL A 1173 37.72 -91.92 -32.45
CA VAL A 1173 38.61 -91.33 -31.45
C VAL A 1173 40.02 -91.90 -31.59
N GLN A 1174 40.95 -91.04 -32.01
CA GLN A 1174 42.39 -91.33 -32.14
C GLN A 1174 43.12 -90.47 -31.10
N LEU A 1175 43.47 -91.05 -29.95
CA LEU A 1175 44.04 -90.33 -28.80
C LEU A 1175 45.57 -90.33 -28.79
#